data_AF-A0A355F165-F1
#
_entry.id   AF-A0A355F165-F1
#
_cell.length_a   1.000
_cell.length_b   1.000
_cell.length_c   1.000
_cell.angle_alpha   90.00
_cell.angle_beta   90.00
_cell.angle_gamma   90.00
#
_symmetry.space_group_name_H-M   'P 1'
#
loop_
_entity.id
_entity.type
_entity.pdbx_description
1 polymer ?
#
loop_
_entity_poly.entity_id
_entity_poly.type
_entity_poly.pdbx_seq_one_letter_code
_entity_poly.pdbx_strand_id
1 'polypeptide(L)'
;MPMQVADLEDISKLSPLQEEMLAAALQDPETTSGVAQLCVELSVPLRPVAVEAAWQRVTAQNQALRTTFRTGKVPSQMVQRRTRPDFAVLEAQQEDEAAALIAGERNRGFDPTVGPLSRLLLVQTALAGPVLVLTWHPLILDQRSAARVISQVLAGARRGTEPERSRGFRDYLLWLRSQDAAAAERFWRQELAGWNTSAPLGAAEPLAGRSGHDTRSARLSPTAAAALHALSASHGLSLETIAAGAWALVLARHSNRREVHLGLDATGRPATLPVAETLVARCAQTLPLRLLVEPRVSLGTWLGQLEARRSAARPFEYVPPSQIRGWSGLPAGAPLTHSRLAVLADIGDPGVQEVRLIETSGEPLALFLCPGAPTILDLVYDRARFEDAEATALLGGLHSLLESCTADLDRPLAFVEMSLHKPAATASSSGLDSILHLVLRGTGSEAATAERRVSSPVERKDFGAHEIVPVSRDQPLPATFYQEWALQLDGVEHNSIPSALAIRGDLQLMPLRRSLTEISCRHESLRSSFRWENGEVYLTLAPPAEVPLPQIDLSALPPEHRGVTLRRLIDAQGSFAFDMTRGPLFVTQLVRLSPREHALLLNIHHLISDGWSLQVLHRELLLHYAAFSQGRPAPLPPLAIQLPDFAWWQRRIFAGEALGAQLAWWRNALSQLPPPPGLPNDRPRPAVVGPSASLFGIDLPAEPAQALRALALQTQASVPMVLATAVYALLHAYSGEEDLLLSMIFAARNRPELSSQIGLFMNTVPLRARLAGNPTFRQLTERVRDATIDAYSHQDVPFPRLLTELFPGRKLTRTILTGVCFNMLSFAAPPAEGQGQTLPGGLSVQMLGVEELSAKHDLVITGTDTGSFLHFEFTGAADLFSDERVRAMAGDFTALLAHVATHPDTPLAGLRDVVTRF
;
A
#
# COMPACT_ATOMS: atom_id res chain seq x y z
N MET A 1 21.52 11.12 11.44
CA MET A 1 22.80 11.75 11.84
C MET A 1 23.44 12.41 10.62
N PRO A 2 24.10 13.57 10.74
CA PRO A 2 24.93 14.09 9.66
C PRO A 2 26.09 13.12 9.39
N MET A 3 26.20 12.65 8.16
CA MET A 3 27.21 11.67 7.71
C MET A 3 28.61 12.28 7.84
N GLN A 4 29.53 11.64 8.56
CA GLN A 4 30.90 12.12 8.68
C GLN A 4 31.68 11.79 7.40
N VAL A 5 32.57 12.68 6.95
CA VAL A 5 33.36 12.49 5.72
C VAL A 5 34.19 11.20 5.76
N ALA A 6 34.58 10.74 6.95
CA ALA A 6 35.32 9.50 7.16
C ALA A 6 34.55 8.24 6.70
N ASP A 7 33.21 8.30 6.66
CA ASP A 7 32.35 7.17 6.31
C ASP A 7 32.12 7.02 4.79
N LEU A 8 32.68 7.92 3.98
CA LEU A 8 32.49 7.96 2.53
C LEU A 8 33.67 7.33 1.77
N GLU A 9 33.34 6.50 0.78
CA GLU A 9 34.30 5.96 -0.21
C GLU A 9 34.51 6.96 -1.33
N ASP A 10 33.42 7.59 -1.82
CA ASP A 10 33.47 8.56 -2.90
C ASP A 10 32.33 9.59 -2.80
N ILE A 11 32.56 10.77 -3.39
CA ILE A 11 31.57 11.81 -3.66
C ILE A 11 31.77 12.26 -5.11
N SER A 12 30.69 12.29 -5.87
CA SER A 12 30.72 12.79 -7.25
C SER A 12 29.45 13.56 -7.60
N LYS A 13 29.53 14.36 -8.67
CA LYS A 13 28.34 14.99 -9.25
C LYS A 13 27.40 13.93 -9.80
N LEU A 14 26.16 14.31 -10.05
CA LEU A 14 25.20 13.46 -10.74
C LEU A 14 25.46 13.51 -12.25
N SER A 15 25.02 12.47 -12.97
CA SER A 15 24.82 12.62 -14.42
C SER A 15 23.60 13.52 -14.67
N PRO A 16 23.48 14.18 -15.83
CA PRO A 16 22.30 14.99 -16.15
C PRO A 16 20.98 14.21 -16.00
N LEU A 17 20.97 12.94 -16.40
CA LEU A 17 19.82 12.04 -16.18
C LEU A 17 19.50 11.86 -14.68
N GLN A 18 20.51 11.63 -13.84
CA GLN A 18 20.30 11.52 -12.39
C GLN A 18 19.84 12.85 -11.78
N GLU A 19 20.26 14.01 -12.29
CA GLU A 19 19.77 15.31 -11.84
C GLU A 19 18.28 15.48 -12.14
N GLU A 20 17.84 15.13 -13.35
CA GLU A 20 16.43 15.15 -13.74
C GLU A 20 15.59 14.19 -12.90
N MET A 21 16.05 12.95 -12.75
CA MET A 21 15.37 11.94 -11.94
C MET A 21 15.29 12.32 -10.46
N LEU A 22 16.36 12.91 -9.91
CA LEU A 22 16.36 13.35 -8.51
C LEU A 22 15.43 14.54 -8.32
N ALA A 23 15.41 15.50 -9.25
CA ALA A 23 14.49 16.62 -9.22
C ALA A 23 13.03 16.16 -9.27
N ALA A 24 12.71 15.22 -10.17
CA ALA A 24 11.37 14.62 -10.25
C ALA A 24 10.98 13.88 -8.95
N ALA A 25 11.89 13.06 -8.41
CA ALA A 25 11.65 12.31 -7.18
C ALA A 25 11.43 13.21 -5.95
N LEU A 26 11.98 14.43 -5.94
CA LEU A 26 11.78 15.40 -4.85
C LEU A 26 10.50 16.22 -4.98
N GLN A 27 9.96 16.36 -6.19
CA GLN A 27 8.72 17.11 -6.44
C GLN A 27 7.47 16.31 -6.08
N ASP A 28 7.57 14.97 -6.10
CA ASP A 28 6.48 14.07 -5.73
C ASP A 28 7.01 12.93 -4.84
N PRO A 29 7.30 13.19 -3.55
CA PRO A 29 7.83 12.20 -2.63
C PRO A 29 6.79 11.17 -2.17
N GLU A 30 5.50 11.35 -2.52
CA GLU A 30 4.41 10.47 -2.07
C GLU A 30 4.16 9.28 -3.00
N THR A 31 4.59 9.34 -4.26
CA THR A 31 4.34 8.26 -5.22
C THR A 31 5.38 7.14 -5.12
N THR A 32 4.91 5.90 -5.22
CA THR A 32 5.71 4.73 -5.61
C THR A 32 6.27 4.84 -7.05
N SER A 33 6.16 6.01 -7.70
CA SER A 33 6.54 6.30 -9.09
C SER A 33 8.05 6.17 -9.36
N GLY A 34 8.85 6.02 -8.31
CA GLY A 34 10.29 5.79 -8.37
C GLY A 34 10.74 4.46 -7.76
N VAL A 35 9.90 3.42 -7.70
CA VAL A 35 10.31 2.09 -7.21
C VAL A 35 10.18 1.05 -8.32
N ALA A 36 11.26 0.31 -8.57
CA ALA A 36 11.25 -0.83 -9.47
C ALA A 36 11.47 -2.14 -8.68
N GLN A 37 10.83 -3.21 -9.14
CA GLN A 37 11.00 -4.56 -8.60
C GLN A 37 11.31 -5.57 -9.70
N LEU A 38 12.28 -6.43 -9.43
CA LEU A 38 12.64 -7.56 -10.26
C LEU A 38 12.35 -8.84 -9.47
N CYS A 39 11.33 -9.57 -9.90
CA CYS A 39 10.86 -10.79 -9.26
C CYS A 39 11.37 -11.99 -10.06
N VAL A 40 12.05 -12.92 -9.38
CA VAL A 40 12.72 -14.06 -10.00
C VAL A 40 12.27 -15.35 -9.33
N GLU A 41 11.50 -16.16 -10.05
CA GLU A 41 11.10 -17.49 -9.60
C GLU A 41 12.23 -18.48 -9.84
N LEU A 42 12.54 -19.28 -8.82
CA LEU A 42 13.64 -20.23 -8.84
C LEU A 42 13.12 -21.68 -8.84
N SER A 43 13.75 -22.56 -9.61
CA SER A 43 13.40 -23.99 -9.63
C SER A 43 13.84 -24.76 -8.39
N VAL A 44 14.85 -24.25 -7.69
CA VAL A 44 15.47 -24.91 -6.54
C VAL A 44 15.60 -23.92 -5.39
N PRO A 45 15.15 -24.30 -4.17
CA PRO A 45 15.34 -23.50 -2.97
C PRO A 45 16.80 -23.10 -2.72
N LEU A 46 16.98 -21.83 -2.37
CA LEU A 46 18.24 -21.30 -1.86
C LEU A 46 18.22 -21.32 -0.34
N ARG A 47 19.38 -21.58 0.28
CA ARG A 47 19.53 -21.44 1.73
C ARG A 47 19.50 -19.95 2.10
N PRO A 48 18.56 -19.47 2.94
CA PRO A 48 18.47 -18.07 3.35
C PRO A 48 19.81 -17.44 3.75
N VAL A 49 20.58 -18.13 4.57
CA VAL A 49 21.90 -17.67 5.05
C VAL A 49 22.90 -17.50 3.90
N ALA A 50 22.85 -18.35 2.87
CA ALA A 50 23.72 -18.23 1.71
C ALA A 50 23.34 -17.04 0.84
N VAL A 51 22.04 -16.76 0.70
CA VAL A 51 21.53 -15.58 -0.01
C VAL A 51 21.90 -14.31 0.73
N GLU A 52 21.70 -14.25 2.04
CA GLU A 52 22.09 -13.10 2.86
C GLU A 52 23.59 -12.81 2.74
N ALA A 53 24.43 -13.84 2.87
CA ALA A 53 25.88 -13.68 2.76
C ALA A 53 26.30 -13.24 1.35
N ALA A 54 25.67 -13.77 0.30
CA ALA A 54 25.90 -13.34 -1.07
C ALA A 54 25.49 -11.87 -1.27
N TRP A 55 24.32 -11.47 -0.77
CA TRP A 55 23.82 -10.10 -0.85
C TRP A 55 24.71 -9.09 -0.12
N GLN A 56 25.25 -9.48 1.04
CA GLN A 56 26.26 -8.69 1.75
C GLN A 56 27.52 -8.48 0.92
N ARG A 57 28.06 -9.53 0.30
CA ARG A 57 29.25 -9.43 -0.57
C ARG A 57 28.97 -8.60 -1.82
N VAL A 58 27.85 -8.82 -2.48
CA VAL A 58 27.42 -8.07 -3.67
C VAL A 58 27.28 -6.58 -3.34
N THR A 59 26.62 -6.24 -2.22
CA THR A 59 26.49 -4.84 -1.77
C THR A 59 27.84 -4.21 -1.46
N ALA A 60 28.75 -4.93 -0.81
CA ALA A 60 30.09 -4.42 -0.53
C ALA A 60 30.90 -4.12 -1.80
N GLN A 61 30.80 -4.98 -2.82
CA GLN A 61 31.57 -4.87 -4.07
C GLN A 61 30.97 -3.90 -5.11
N ASN A 62 29.69 -3.50 -4.96
CA ASN A 62 29.02 -2.59 -5.89
C ASN A 62 28.78 -1.22 -5.26
N GLN A 63 29.40 -0.17 -5.80
CA GLN A 63 29.25 1.20 -5.27
C GLN A 63 27.80 1.69 -5.34
N ALA A 64 27.06 1.39 -6.42
CA ALA A 64 25.67 1.82 -6.61
C ALA A 64 24.73 1.38 -5.47
N LEU A 65 24.94 0.18 -4.90
CA LEU A 65 24.12 -0.35 -3.81
C LEU A 65 24.41 0.31 -2.45
N ARG A 66 25.45 1.15 -2.39
CA ARG A 66 25.88 1.92 -1.21
C ARG A 66 25.77 3.42 -1.42
N THR A 67 25.11 3.83 -2.51
CA THR A 67 24.96 5.23 -2.89
C THR A 67 23.70 5.83 -2.28
N THR A 68 23.82 7.04 -1.75
CA THR A 68 22.71 7.95 -1.41
C THR A 68 22.88 9.28 -2.13
N PHE A 69 21.83 10.09 -2.17
CA PHE A 69 21.84 11.38 -2.87
C PHE A 69 21.74 12.53 -1.88
N ARG A 70 22.44 13.63 -2.16
CA ARG A 70 22.36 14.85 -1.36
C ARG A 70 21.82 15.99 -2.19
N THR A 71 20.80 16.64 -1.64
CA THR A 71 20.22 17.87 -2.16
C THR A 71 21.00 19.08 -1.62
N GLY A 72 21.20 20.09 -2.46
CA GLY A 72 21.98 21.28 -2.13
C GLY A 72 22.33 22.09 -3.37
N LYS A 73 23.16 23.13 -3.23
CA LYS A 73 23.58 23.98 -4.38
C LYS A 73 24.18 23.18 -5.54
N VAL A 74 24.83 22.07 -5.23
CA VAL A 74 25.33 21.10 -6.21
C VAL A 74 24.84 19.72 -5.78
N PRO A 75 23.80 19.18 -6.43
CA PRO A 75 23.36 17.80 -6.21
C PRO A 75 24.54 16.84 -6.39
N SER A 76 24.66 15.87 -5.49
CA SER A 76 25.81 14.95 -5.48
C SER A 76 25.38 13.57 -5.03
N GLN A 77 26.06 12.55 -5.54
CA GLN A 77 25.96 11.20 -5.03
C GLN A 77 27.04 10.96 -3.99
N MET A 78 26.68 10.25 -2.92
CA MET A 78 27.53 9.94 -1.79
C MET A 78 27.62 8.42 -1.68
N VAL A 79 28.82 7.87 -1.92
CA VAL A 79 29.07 6.43 -1.83
C VAL A 79 29.61 6.12 -0.44
N GLN A 80 28.85 5.38 0.36
CA GLN A 80 29.25 5.01 1.73
C GLN A 80 30.26 3.87 1.72
N ARG A 81 31.35 3.91 2.51
CA ARG A 81 32.34 2.80 2.58
C ARG A 81 31.74 1.48 2.99
N ARG A 82 30.75 1.53 3.88
CA ARG A 82 30.02 0.38 4.41
C ARG A 82 28.56 0.77 4.53
N THR A 83 27.69 -0.13 4.10
CA THR A 83 26.26 -0.04 4.30
C THR A 83 25.79 -1.42 4.71
N ARG A 84 24.86 -1.50 5.65
CA ARG A 84 24.18 -2.77 5.97
C ARG A 84 23.08 -2.97 4.92
N PRO A 85 23.18 -3.99 4.06
CA PRO A 85 22.12 -4.28 3.11
C PRO A 85 20.85 -4.74 3.83
N ASP A 86 19.69 -4.36 3.32
CA ASP A 86 18.40 -4.85 3.78
C ASP A 86 18.12 -6.22 3.12
N PHE A 87 17.85 -7.22 3.95
CA PHE A 87 17.49 -8.58 3.54
C PHE A 87 16.41 -9.14 4.45
N ALA A 88 15.38 -9.71 3.84
CA ALA A 88 14.34 -10.42 4.57
C ALA A 88 14.05 -11.77 3.91
N VAL A 89 13.66 -12.74 4.74
CA VAL A 89 13.07 -13.99 4.29
C VAL A 89 11.69 -14.10 4.89
N LEU A 90 10.70 -14.29 4.04
CA LEU A 90 9.31 -14.42 4.43
C LEU A 90 8.75 -15.70 3.82
N GLU A 91 7.85 -16.34 4.55
CA GLU A 91 7.16 -17.54 4.08
C GLU A 91 5.75 -17.14 3.64
N ALA A 92 5.29 -17.75 2.56
CA ALA A 92 3.93 -17.59 2.06
C ALA A 92 3.33 -18.97 1.77
N GLN A 93 2.19 -19.24 2.39
CA GLN A 93 1.47 -20.51 2.22
C GLN A 93 0.51 -20.47 1.03
N GLN A 94 0.13 -19.27 0.58
CA GLN A 94 -0.80 -19.02 -0.51
C GLN A 94 -0.23 -17.99 -1.50
N GLU A 95 -0.70 -18.00 -2.75
CA GLU A 95 -0.27 -17.06 -3.78
C GLU A 95 -0.67 -15.61 -3.46
N ASP A 96 -1.86 -15.40 -2.87
CA ASP A 96 -2.33 -14.08 -2.41
C ASP A 96 -1.43 -13.49 -1.31
N GLU A 97 -0.95 -14.33 -0.38
CA GLU A 97 -0.04 -13.92 0.67
C GLU A 97 1.32 -13.51 0.07
N ALA A 98 1.87 -14.34 -0.83
CA ALA A 98 3.10 -13.99 -1.55
C ALA A 98 2.94 -12.67 -2.33
N ALA A 99 1.78 -12.46 -2.95
CA ALA A 99 1.48 -11.23 -3.67
C ALA A 99 1.44 -10.02 -2.73
N ALA A 100 0.76 -10.13 -1.58
CA ALA A 100 0.72 -9.07 -0.57
C ALA A 100 2.12 -8.73 -0.04
N LEU A 101 2.99 -9.73 0.16
CA LEU A 101 4.37 -9.51 0.60
C LEU A 101 5.21 -8.76 -0.45
N ILE A 102 5.13 -9.16 -1.72
CA ILE A 102 5.84 -8.51 -2.84
C ILE A 102 5.36 -7.08 -3.02
N ALA A 103 4.03 -6.86 -3.02
CA ALA A 103 3.41 -5.55 -3.12
C ALA A 103 3.77 -4.65 -1.93
N GLY A 104 3.71 -5.19 -0.70
CA GLY A 104 4.07 -4.48 0.52
C GLY A 104 5.53 -4.02 0.51
N GLU A 105 6.44 -4.87 0.02
CA GLU A 105 7.85 -4.51 -0.13
C GLU A 105 8.05 -3.32 -1.08
N ARG A 106 7.31 -3.28 -2.20
CA ARG A 106 7.31 -2.15 -3.14
C ARG A 106 6.81 -0.87 -2.50
N ASN A 107 5.70 -0.97 -1.77
CA ASN A 107 4.96 0.15 -1.21
C ASN A 107 5.71 0.86 -0.06
N ARG A 108 6.73 0.21 0.53
CA ARG A 108 7.64 0.86 1.51
C ARG A 108 8.38 2.07 0.94
N GLY A 109 8.51 2.21 -0.38
CA GLY A 109 9.17 3.37 -1.00
C GLY A 109 10.66 3.48 -0.72
N PHE A 110 11.25 4.62 -1.11
CA PHE A 110 12.63 5.00 -0.78
C PHE A 110 12.71 6.52 -0.66
N ASP A 111 13.41 7.02 0.37
CA ASP A 111 13.91 8.40 0.38
C ASP A 111 15.29 8.38 -0.28
N PRO A 112 15.52 9.06 -1.42
CA PRO A 112 16.80 9.04 -2.12
C PRO A 112 17.97 9.59 -1.27
N THR A 113 17.68 10.32 -0.19
CA THR A 113 18.67 10.87 0.72
C THR A 113 19.07 9.91 1.86
N VAL A 114 18.30 8.84 2.08
CA VAL A 114 18.50 7.86 3.15
C VAL A 114 18.71 6.47 2.57
N GLY A 115 19.93 5.93 2.72
CA GLY A 115 20.27 4.58 2.25
C GLY A 115 19.94 3.48 3.25
N PRO A 116 19.92 2.19 2.82
CA PRO A 116 20.18 1.73 1.44
C PRO A 116 19.00 1.94 0.49
N LEU A 117 19.29 2.27 -0.77
CA LEU A 117 18.28 2.48 -1.83
C LEU A 117 17.94 1.20 -2.62
N SER A 118 18.24 0.05 -2.03
CA SER A 118 17.94 -1.28 -2.56
C SER A 118 17.70 -2.27 -1.42
N ARG A 119 16.78 -3.20 -1.62
CA ARG A 119 16.35 -4.21 -0.64
C ARG A 119 16.17 -5.55 -1.37
N LEU A 120 16.52 -6.65 -0.69
CA LEU A 120 16.38 -7.99 -1.23
C LEU A 120 15.43 -8.81 -0.34
N LEU A 121 14.40 -9.39 -0.93
CA LEU A 121 13.42 -10.23 -0.24
C LEU A 121 13.44 -11.63 -0.86
N LEU A 122 13.52 -12.67 -0.02
CA LEU A 122 13.32 -14.06 -0.43
C LEU A 122 11.96 -14.52 0.10
N VAL A 123 11.00 -14.75 -0.80
CA VAL A 123 9.69 -15.31 -0.46
C VAL A 123 9.74 -16.81 -0.68
N GLN A 124 9.63 -17.59 0.39
CA GLN A 124 9.50 -19.04 0.33
C GLN A 124 8.02 -19.39 0.15
N THR A 125 7.68 -19.94 -1.00
CA THR A 125 6.30 -20.28 -1.36
C THR A 125 6.10 -21.80 -1.23
N ALA A 126 4.97 -22.22 -0.66
CA ALA A 126 4.64 -23.65 -0.54
C ALA A 126 4.07 -24.26 -1.84
N LEU A 127 3.52 -23.41 -2.73
CA LEU A 127 2.80 -23.79 -3.94
C LEU A 127 3.60 -23.55 -5.24
N ALA A 128 4.72 -22.83 -5.17
CA ALA A 128 5.54 -22.41 -6.31
C ALA A 128 7.04 -22.54 -6.00
N GLY A 129 7.90 -22.22 -6.97
CA GLY A 129 9.31 -22.00 -6.67
C GLY A 129 9.51 -20.78 -5.76
N PRO A 130 10.57 -20.73 -4.92
CA PRO A 130 10.84 -19.55 -4.13
C PRO A 130 11.12 -18.35 -5.02
N VAL A 131 10.63 -17.20 -4.61
CA VAL A 131 10.71 -15.96 -5.38
C VAL A 131 11.73 -15.04 -4.73
N LEU A 132 12.78 -14.70 -5.47
CA LEU A 132 13.75 -13.69 -5.07
C LEU A 132 13.34 -12.34 -5.67
N VAL A 133 13.20 -11.33 -4.82
CA VAL A 133 12.69 -10.01 -5.19
C VAL A 133 13.73 -8.95 -4.87
N LEU A 134 14.27 -8.31 -5.90
CA LEU A 134 15.10 -7.11 -5.75
C LEU A 134 14.22 -5.88 -5.93
N THR A 135 14.14 -5.05 -4.89
CA THR A 135 13.42 -3.77 -4.91
C THR A 135 14.44 -2.64 -4.85
N TRP A 136 14.38 -1.65 -5.75
CA TRP A 136 15.37 -0.55 -5.78
C TRP A 136 14.78 0.77 -6.26
N HIS A 137 15.50 1.87 -5.95
CA HIS A 137 15.25 3.18 -6.52
C HIS A 137 15.99 3.34 -7.87
N PRO A 138 15.32 3.66 -9.00
CA PRO A 138 15.93 3.76 -10.34
C PRO A 138 17.11 4.74 -10.46
N LEU A 139 17.28 5.66 -9.52
CA LEU A 139 18.47 6.53 -9.43
C LEU A 139 19.79 5.76 -9.31
N ILE A 140 19.78 4.57 -8.69
CA ILE A 140 21.01 3.79 -8.45
C ILE A 140 21.24 2.69 -9.49
N LEU A 141 20.20 2.09 -10.06
CA LEU A 141 20.30 0.96 -11.00
C LEU A 141 19.32 1.12 -12.15
N ASP A 142 19.78 0.73 -13.35
CA ASP A 142 18.90 0.36 -14.46
C ASP A 142 18.62 -1.16 -14.48
N GLN A 143 17.70 -1.58 -15.35
CA GLN A 143 17.25 -2.97 -15.46
C GLN A 143 18.40 -3.94 -15.76
N ARG A 144 19.36 -3.57 -16.64
CA ARG A 144 20.56 -4.37 -16.93
C ARG A 144 21.44 -4.54 -15.68
N SER A 145 21.61 -3.48 -14.90
CA SER A 145 22.33 -3.54 -13.62
C SER A 145 21.61 -4.42 -12.60
N ALA A 146 20.28 -4.32 -12.51
CA ALA A 146 19.47 -5.12 -11.60
C ALA A 146 19.58 -6.63 -11.93
N ALA A 147 19.49 -7.01 -13.21
CA ALA A 147 19.69 -8.39 -13.66
C ALA A 147 21.10 -8.90 -13.31
N ARG A 148 22.15 -8.09 -13.52
CA ARG A 148 23.52 -8.44 -13.13
C ARG A 148 23.66 -8.61 -11.62
N VAL A 149 23.05 -7.73 -10.81
CA VAL A 149 23.05 -7.83 -9.35
C VAL A 149 22.41 -9.15 -8.89
N ILE A 150 21.25 -9.52 -9.44
CA ILE A 150 20.63 -10.81 -9.15
C ILE A 150 21.53 -11.96 -9.58
N SER A 151 22.10 -11.91 -10.78
CA SER A 151 23.02 -12.95 -11.27
C SER A 151 24.20 -13.16 -10.31
N GLN A 152 24.79 -12.07 -9.80
CA GLN A 152 25.86 -12.13 -8.78
C GLN A 152 25.37 -12.72 -7.45
N VAL A 153 24.17 -12.38 -6.99
CA VAL A 153 23.58 -12.95 -5.77
C VAL A 153 23.36 -14.45 -5.93
N LEU A 154 22.79 -14.89 -7.06
CA LEU A 154 22.55 -16.30 -7.34
C LEU A 154 23.86 -17.09 -7.46
N ALA A 155 24.86 -16.56 -8.17
CA ALA A 155 26.18 -17.17 -8.26
C ALA A 155 26.85 -17.29 -6.88
N GLY A 156 26.77 -16.24 -6.06
CA GLY A 156 27.29 -16.23 -4.69
C GLY A 156 26.56 -17.20 -3.77
N ALA A 157 25.24 -17.31 -3.88
CA ALA A 157 24.41 -18.16 -3.03
C ALA A 157 24.52 -19.65 -3.39
N ARG A 158 24.62 -19.98 -4.69
CA ARG A 158 24.71 -21.37 -5.18
C ARG A 158 26.13 -21.91 -5.21
N ARG A 159 27.09 -21.10 -5.67
CA ARG A 159 28.46 -21.54 -6.00
C ARG A 159 29.53 -20.91 -5.10
N GLY A 160 29.16 -19.99 -4.20
CA GLY A 160 30.12 -19.24 -3.39
C GLY A 160 31.00 -18.32 -4.21
N THR A 161 30.61 -17.97 -5.44
CA THR A 161 31.38 -17.09 -6.33
C THR A 161 31.49 -15.69 -5.73
N GLU A 162 32.69 -15.15 -5.70
CA GLU A 162 32.93 -13.76 -5.28
C GLU A 162 32.49 -12.79 -6.39
N PRO A 163 31.69 -11.77 -6.08
CA PRO A 163 31.27 -10.80 -7.08
C PRO A 163 32.46 -9.93 -7.50
N GLU A 164 32.58 -9.72 -8.82
CA GLU A 164 33.54 -8.78 -9.38
C GLU A 164 33.24 -7.36 -8.88
N ARG A 165 34.29 -6.61 -8.53
CA ARG A 165 34.15 -5.27 -7.97
C ARG A 165 33.73 -4.26 -9.04
N SER A 166 32.52 -3.73 -8.91
CA SER A 166 32.04 -2.60 -9.72
C SER A 166 32.54 -1.29 -9.11
N ARG A 167 33.70 -0.83 -9.56
CA ARG A 167 34.16 0.56 -9.45
C ARG A 167 33.97 1.18 -10.83
N GLY A 168 33.33 2.34 -10.95
CA GLY A 168 33.25 2.95 -12.28
C GLY A 168 32.23 4.02 -12.55
N PHE A 169 31.33 4.39 -11.63
CA PHE A 169 30.39 5.46 -11.97
C PHE A 169 31.10 6.81 -12.14
N ARG A 170 32.15 7.08 -11.37
CA ARG A 170 33.02 8.25 -11.61
C ARG A 170 33.69 8.18 -12.98
N ASP A 171 34.15 7.01 -13.42
CA ASP A 171 34.75 6.82 -14.75
C ASP A 171 33.72 7.04 -15.86
N TYR A 172 32.48 6.59 -15.65
CA TYR A 172 31.34 6.92 -16.51
C TYR A 172 31.10 8.44 -16.60
N LEU A 173 31.12 9.16 -15.47
CA LEU A 173 30.97 10.62 -15.46
C LEU A 173 32.13 11.35 -16.15
N LEU A 174 33.36 10.85 -16.01
CA LEU A 174 34.53 11.40 -16.70
C LEU A 174 34.45 11.16 -18.20
N TRP A 175 34.07 9.94 -18.60
CA TRP A 175 33.79 9.59 -19.99
C TRP A 175 32.66 10.45 -20.55
N LEU A 176 31.57 10.65 -19.81
CA LEU A 176 30.44 11.47 -20.24
C LEU A 176 30.86 12.92 -20.55
N ARG A 177 31.75 13.48 -19.74
CA ARG A 177 32.31 14.83 -19.95
C ARG A 177 33.27 14.93 -21.13
N SER A 178 33.87 13.82 -21.56
CA SER A 178 34.78 13.81 -22.71
C SER A 178 34.05 13.66 -24.04
N GLN A 179 32.72 13.49 -24.05
CA GLN A 179 31.96 13.31 -25.28
C GLN A 179 31.74 14.63 -26.03
N ASP A 180 31.68 14.56 -27.36
CA ASP A 180 31.40 15.71 -28.22
C ASP A 180 29.90 16.02 -28.24
N ALA A 181 29.50 16.97 -27.39
CA ALA A 181 28.11 17.44 -27.30
C ALA A 181 27.59 18.03 -28.62
N ALA A 182 28.44 18.66 -29.44
CA ALA A 182 28.04 19.26 -30.70
C ALA A 182 27.84 18.21 -31.81
N ALA A 183 28.62 17.12 -31.78
CA ALA A 183 28.35 15.95 -32.63
C ALA A 183 27.01 15.29 -32.24
N ALA A 184 26.75 15.13 -30.94
CA ALA A 184 25.50 14.54 -30.46
C ALA A 184 24.28 15.38 -30.83
N GLU A 185 24.35 16.72 -30.66
CA GLU A 185 23.29 17.63 -31.09
C GLU A 185 23.01 17.51 -32.58
N ARG A 186 24.05 17.53 -33.43
CA ARG A 186 23.89 17.38 -34.88
C ARG A 186 23.23 16.06 -35.25
N PHE A 187 23.66 14.96 -34.63
CA PHE A 187 23.07 13.64 -34.85
C PHE A 187 21.58 13.62 -34.48
N TRP A 188 21.23 14.02 -33.26
CA TRP A 188 19.84 13.98 -32.80
C TRP A 188 18.94 14.94 -33.56
N ARG A 189 19.41 16.14 -33.93
CA ARG A 189 18.65 17.04 -34.82
C ARG A 189 18.37 16.43 -36.18
N GLN A 190 19.31 15.66 -36.71
CA GLN A 190 19.12 14.95 -37.98
C GLN A 190 18.10 13.81 -37.84
N GLU A 191 18.20 12.99 -36.77
CA GLU A 191 17.25 11.90 -36.52
C GLU A 191 15.82 12.40 -36.25
N LEU A 192 15.68 13.55 -35.58
CA LEU A 192 14.39 14.17 -35.26
C LEU A 192 13.85 15.07 -36.40
N ALA A 193 14.57 15.21 -37.50
CA ALA A 193 14.18 16.12 -38.58
C ALA A 193 12.81 15.75 -39.18
N GLY A 194 11.91 16.73 -39.22
CA GLY A 194 10.54 16.56 -39.71
C GLY A 194 9.55 15.97 -38.69
N TRP A 195 10.00 15.69 -37.47
CA TRP A 195 9.13 15.25 -36.39
C TRP A 195 8.50 16.43 -35.66
N ASN A 196 7.30 16.81 -36.12
CA ASN A 196 6.61 18.03 -35.67
C ASN A 196 5.31 17.74 -34.90
N THR A 197 4.88 16.49 -34.84
CA THR A 197 3.63 16.09 -34.17
C THR A 197 3.87 14.89 -33.26
N SER A 198 3.39 14.97 -32.03
CA SER A 198 3.28 13.83 -31.12
C SER A 198 1.80 13.47 -31.04
N ALA A 199 1.42 12.39 -31.70
CA ALA A 199 0.03 11.95 -31.69
C ALA A 199 -0.17 10.91 -30.60
N PRO A 200 -1.21 11.06 -29.77
CA PRO A 200 -1.48 10.11 -28.70
C PRO A 200 -1.77 8.72 -29.27
N LEU A 201 -1.26 7.71 -28.57
CA LEU A 201 -1.73 6.33 -28.69
C LEU A 201 -2.86 6.15 -27.67
N GLY A 202 -3.95 5.49 -28.07
CA GLY A 202 -5.16 5.35 -27.24
C GLY A 202 -6.08 6.58 -27.27
N ALA A 203 -6.94 6.70 -26.26
CA ALA A 203 -7.91 7.78 -26.16
C ALA A 203 -7.24 9.16 -25.98
N ALA A 204 -7.67 10.12 -26.80
CA ALA A 204 -7.15 11.50 -26.77
C ALA A 204 -7.47 12.20 -25.43
N GLU A 205 -8.64 11.92 -24.88
CA GLU A 205 -9.05 12.33 -23.54
C GLU A 205 -9.01 11.13 -22.58
N PRO A 206 -8.72 11.34 -21.28
CA PRO A 206 -8.77 10.27 -20.29
C PRO A 206 -10.14 9.56 -20.27
N LEU A 207 -10.12 8.23 -20.36
CA LEU A 207 -11.29 7.38 -20.18
C LEU A 207 -11.86 7.60 -18.77
N ALA A 208 -13.12 8.04 -18.68
CA ALA A 208 -13.75 8.43 -17.43
C ALA A 208 -13.71 7.31 -16.38
N GLY A 209 -13.35 7.67 -15.14
CA GLY A 209 -13.30 6.74 -14.00
C GLY A 209 -12.18 5.70 -14.04
N ARG A 210 -11.22 5.81 -14.98
CA ARG A 210 -10.06 4.94 -15.08
C ARG A 210 -8.79 5.74 -14.77
N SER A 211 -7.97 5.21 -13.88
CA SER A 211 -6.67 5.79 -13.51
C SER A 211 -5.69 4.69 -13.12
N GLY A 212 -4.40 5.04 -13.12
CA GLY A 212 -3.32 4.10 -12.85
C GLY A 212 -3.00 3.18 -14.03
N HIS A 213 -2.09 2.25 -13.79
CA HIS A 213 -1.63 1.30 -14.80
C HIS A 213 -2.15 -0.10 -14.49
N ASP A 214 -2.34 -0.91 -15.53
CA ASP A 214 -2.56 -2.35 -15.43
C ASP A 214 -1.59 -3.07 -16.39
N THR A 215 -1.50 -4.39 -16.29
CA THR A 215 -0.57 -5.20 -17.09
C THR A 215 -1.29 -6.37 -17.75
N ARG A 216 -0.94 -6.62 -19.01
CA ARG A 216 -1.30 -7.85 -19.73
C ARG A 216 -0.04 -8.63 -20.06
N SER A 217 -0.10 -9.94 -19.89
CA SER A 217 1.05 -10.82 -20.06
C SER A 217 0.78 -11.90 -21.10
N ALA A 218 1.79 -12.25 -21.88
CA ALA A 218 1.75 -13.36 -22.84
C ALA A 218 3.08 -14.13 -22.81
N ARG A 219 3.03 -15.43 -23.12
CA ARG A 219 4.20 -16.31 -23.15
C ARG A 219 4.50 -16.70 -24.59
N LEU A 220 5.75 -16.55 -25.02
CA LEU A 220 6.21 -17.11 -26.29
C LEU A 220 6.46 -18.62 -26.13
N SER A 221 6.08 -19.38 -27.15
CA SER A 221 6.40 -20.80 -27.23
C SER A 221 7.92 -21.01 -27.24
N PRO A 222 8.43 -22.13 -26.68
CA PRO A 222 9.86 -22.45 -26.75
C PRO A 222 10.39 -22.46 -28.19
N THR A 223 9.56 -22.90 -29.14
CA THR A 223 9.86 -22.90 -30.58
C THR A 223 10.03 -21.48 -31.11
N ALA A 224 9.12 -20.57 -30.81
CA ALA A 224 9.22 -19.17 -31.22
C ALA A 224 10.44 -18.48 -30.59
N ALA A 225 10.67 -18.68 -29.29
CA ALA A 225 11.85 -18.13 -28.61
C ALA A 225 13.15 -18.62 -29.26
N ALA A 226 13.28 -19.93 -29.52
CA ALA A 226 14.44 -20.49 -30.22
C ALA A 226 14.60 -19.93 -31.63
N ALA A 227 13.49 -19.74 -32.35
CA ALA A 227 13.51 -19.22 -33.70
C ALA A 227 13.84 -17.71 -33.75
N LEU A 228 13.44 -16.90 -32.77
CA LEU A 228 13.89 -15.51 -32.61
C LEU A 228 15.41 -15.44 -32.35
N HIS A 229 15.94 -16.34 -31.51
CA HIS A 229 17.39 -16.46 -31.30
C HIS A 229 18.11 -16.87 -32.58
N ALA A 230 17.58 -17.82 -33.34
CA ALA A 230 18.15 -18.24 -34.62
C ALA A 230 18.11 -17.11 -35.67
N LEU A 231 17.03 -16.33 -35.71
CA LEU A 231 16.89 -15.18 -36.59
C LEU A 231 17.93 -14.10 -36.26
N SER A 232 18.10 -13.81 -34.97
CA SER A 232 19.12 -12.88 -34.48
C SER A 232 20.52 -13.29 -34.93
N ALA A 233 20.86 -14.58 -34.75
CA ALA A 233 22.17 -15.12 -35.10
C ALA A 233 22.43 -15.15 -36.62
N SER A 234 21.43 -15.51 -37.42
CA SER A 234 21.58 -15.72 -38.88
C SER A 234 21.60 -14.42 -39.69
N HIS A 235 20.94 -13.36 -39.21
CA HIS A 235 20.76 -12.11 -39.96
C HIS A 235 21.41 -10.90 -39.28
N GLY A 236 22.15 -11.10 -38.19
CA GLY A 236 22.85 -10.01 -37.48
C GLY A 236 21.90 -8.98 -36.84
N LEU A 237 20.66 -9.36 -36.58
CA LEU A 237 19.65 -8.52 -35.94
C LEU A 237 19.68 -8.72 -34.43
N SER A 238 19.51 -7.67 -33.64
CA SER A 238 19.28 -7.85 -32.19
C SER A 238 17.84 -8.28 -31.90
N LEU A 239 17.63 -9.02 -30.81
CA LEU A 239 16.28 -9.39 -30.34
C LEU A 239 15.39 -8.15 -30.13
N GLU A 240 15.99 -7.07 -29.61
CA GLU A 240 15.31 -5.79 -29.43
C GLU A 240 14.90 -5.15 -30.76
N THR A 241 15.72 -5.27 -31.83
CA THR A 241 15.34 -4.79 -33.16
C THR A 241 14.15 -5.56 -33.72
N ILE A 242 14.15 -6.89 -33.56
CA ILE A 242 13.03 -7.74 -34.00
C ILE A 242 11.75 -7.37 -33.23
N ALA A 243 11.85 -7.24 -31.90
CA ALA A 243 10.74 -6.85 -31.04
C ALA A 243 10.24 -5.43 -31.34
N ALA A 244 11.13 -4.46 -31.56
CA ALA A 244 10.79 -3.08 -31.93
C ALA A 244 10.07 -3.03 -33.28
N GLY A 245 10.54 -3.79 -34.27
CA GLY A 245 9.91 -3.89 -35.58
C GLY A 245 8.51 -4.51 -35.49
N ALA A 246 8.37 -5.64 -34.78
CA ALA A 246 7.08 -6.28 -34.57
C ALA A 246 6.10 -5.35 -33.84
N TRP A 247 6.56 -4.69 -32.77
CA TRP A 247 5.73 -3.76 -32.01
C TRP A 247 5.31 -2.54 -32.82
N ALA A 248 6.22 -1.97 -33.62
CA ALA A 248 5.89 -0.88 -34.53
C ALA A 248 4.85 -1.28 -35.58
N LEU A 249 4.87 -2.53 -36.08
CA LEU A 249 3.83 -3.03 -36.99
C LEU A 249 2.46 -3.11 -36.31
N VAL A 250 2.40 -3.57 -35.06
CA VAL A 250 1.16 -3.59 -34.26
C VAL A 250 0.62 -2.17 -34.10
N LEU A 251 1.45 -1.23 -33.63
CA LEU A 251 1.05 0.15 -33.39
C LEU A 251 0.67 0.89 -34.67
N ALA A 252 1.39 0.66 -35.77
CA ALA A 252 1.09 1.25 -37.08
C ALA A 252 -0.30 0.83 -37.58
N ARG A 253 -0.63 -0.46 -37.45
CA ARG A 253 -1.95 -1.00 -37.84
C ARG A 253 -3.05 -0.53 -36.91
N HIS A 254 -2.80 -0.55 -35.61
CA HIS A 254 -3.76 -0.11 -34.60
C HIS A 254 -4.11 1.38 -34.75
N SER A 255 -3.11 2.24 -34.92
CA SER A 255 -3.30 3.69 -35.08
C SER A 255 -3.65 4.11 -36.52
N ASN A 256 -3.67 3.17 -37.47
CA ASN A 256 -3.80 3.39 -38.91
C ASN A 256 -2.80 4.46 -39.44
N ARG A 257 -1.54 4.36 -39.00
CA ARG A 257 -0.45 5.28 -39.36
C ARG A 257 0.74 4.50 -39.90
N ARG A 258 1.42 5.09 -40.86
CA ARG A 258 2.68 4.53 -41.38
C ARG A 258 3.88 4.90 -40.52
N GLU A 259 3.81 6.02 -39.83
CA GLU A 259 4.90 6.51 -38.98
C GLU A 259 4.55 6.25 -37.52
N VAL A 260 5.46 5.58 -36.82
CA VAL A 260 5.35 5.26 -35.40
C VAL A 260 6.60 5.77 -34.68
N HIS A 261 6.39 6.30 -33.49
CA HIS A 261 7.46 6.76 -32.60
C HIS A 261 7.48 5.89 -31.36
N LEU A 262 8.59 5.18 -31.17
CA LEU A 262 8.82 4.26 -30.05
C LEU A 262 9.98 4.74 -29.19
N GLY A 263 9.84 4.65 -27.88
CA GLY A 263 10.95 4.77 -26.95
C GLY A 263 11.67 3.43 -26.86
N LEU A 264 12.96 3.38 -27.11
CA LEU A 264 13.78 2.18 -26.89
C LEU A 264 14.77 2.41 -25.75
N ASP A 265 14.89 1.43 -24.88
CA ASP A 265 15.84 1.49 -23.77
C ASP A 265 17.27 1.26 -24.26
N ALA A 266 18.02 2.34 -24.38
CA ALA A 266 19.43 2.31 -24.64
C ALA A 266 20.20 1.78 -23.42
N THR A 267 21.30 1.07 -23.68
CA THR A 267 22.13 0.53 -22.59
C THR A 267 22.91 1.62 -21.85
N GLY A 268 23.20 2.75 -22.51
CA GLY A 268 24.06 3.80 -21.98
C GLY A 268 25.51 3.35 -21.71
N ARG A 269 25.93 2.20 -22.27
CA ARG A 269 27.22 1.55 -22.06
C ARG A 269 27.91 1.29 -23.41
N PRO A 270 28.36 2.34 -24.13
CA PRO A 270 29.03 2.15 -25.41
C PRO A 270 30.39 1.48 -25.23
N ALA A 271 30.89 0.83 -26.28
CA ALA A 271 32.18 0.14 -26.26
C ALA A 271 33.39 1.05 -25.95
N THR A 272 33.23 2.37 -26.12
CA THR A 272 34.27 3.36 -25.77
C THR A 272 34.37 3.62 -24.27
N LEU A 273 33.42 3.17 -23.46
CA LEU A 273 33.46 3.24 -22.01
C LEU A 273 34.29 2.06 -21.46
N PRO A 274 35.45 2.30 -20.80
CA PRO A 274 36.36 1.23 -20.40
C PRO A 274 35.75 0.19 -19.44
N VAL A 275 34.73 0.57 -18.67
CA VAL A 275 34.04 -0.26 -17.67
C VAL A 275 32.65 -0.72 -18.11
N ALA A 276 32.31 -0.58 -19.40
CA ALA A 276 30.97 -0.80 -19.93
C ALA A 276 30.32 -2.13 -19.47
N GLU A 277 31.06 -3.25 -19.57
CA GLU A 277 30.51 -4.57 -19.30
C GLU A 277 30.33 -4.89 -17.80
N THR A 278 31.08 -4.21 -16.93
CA THR A 278 31.09 -4.49 -15.49
C THR A 278 30.37 -3.43 -14.66
N LEU A 279 30.01 -2.30 -15.28
CA LEU A 279 29.36 -1.16 -14.63
C LEU A 279 27.94 -1.47 -14.18
N VAL A 280 27.78 -1.52 -12.86
CA VAL A 280 26.49 -1.55 -12.15
C VAL A 280 26.14 -0.13 -11.71
N ALA A 281 25.23 0.52 -12.43
CA ALA A 281 24.76 1.89 -12.18
C ALA A 281 23.57 2.27 -13.08
N ARG A 282 22.91 3.39 -12.78
CA ARG A 282 21.90 4.01 -13.67
C ARG A 282 22.55 4.68 -14.89
N CYS A 283 22.64 3.95 -16.00
CA CYS A 283 23.21 4.45 -17.27
C CYS A 283 22.19 4.42 -18.42
N ALA A 284 21.26 3.48 -18.38
CA ALA A 284 20.24 3.33 -19.41
C ALA A 284 19.29 4.52 -19.49
N GLN A 285 18.72 4.76 -20.67
CA GLN A 285 17.67 5.76 -20.86
C GLN A 285 16.83 5.42 -22.08
N THR A 286 15.59 5.90 -22.07
CA THR A 286 14.65 5.65 -23.15
C THR A 286 14.85 6.71 -24.23
N LEU A 287 15.27 6.26 -25.41
CA LEU A 287 15.60 7.12 -26.54
C LEU A 287 14.53 7.01 -27.62
N PRO A 288 14.18 8.13 -28.28
CA PRO A 288 13.15 8.11 -29.29
C PRO A 288 13.68 7.45 -30.57
N LEU A 289 12.85 6.59 -31.14
CA LEU A 289 13.08 5.91 -32.40
C LEU A 289 11.90 6.17 -33.33
N ARG A 290 12.19 6.70 -34.51
CA ARG A 290 11.23 6.93 -35.58
C ARG A 290 11.23 5.74 -36.55
N LEU A 291 10.09 5.06 -36.67
CA LEU A 291 9.90 3.95 -37.59
C LEU A 291 8.88 4.32 -38.66
N LEU A 292 9.24 4.08 -39.92
CA LEU A 292 8.34 4.22 -41.06
C LEU A 292 8.02 2.83 -41.61
N VAL A 293 6.74 2.43 -41.53
CA VAL A 293 6.22 1.18 -42.05
C VAL A 293 5.87 1.36 -43.53
N GLU A 294 6.80 0.99 -44.40
CA GLU A 294 6.64 1.06 -45.85
C GLU A 294 6.08 -0.27 -46.41
N PRO A 295 4.84 -0.29 -46.95
CA PRO A 295 4.15 -1.55 -47.27
C PRO A 295 4.89 -2.48 -48.25
N ARG A 296 5.75 -1.93 -49.11
CA ARG A 296 6.44 -2.65 -50.20
C ARG A 296 7.83 -3.16 -49.82
N VAL A 297 8.41 -2.68 -48.72
CA VAL A 297 9.74 -3.10 -48.27
C VAL A 297 9.63 -4.49 -47.64
N SER A 298 10.60 -5.37 -47.88
CA SER A 298 10.63 -6.68 -47.23
C SER A 298 10.94 -6.55 -45.74
N LEU A 299 10.40 -7.45 -44.92
CA LEU A 299 10.60 -7.46 -43.47
C LEU A 299 12.09 -7.46 -43.10
N GLY A 300 12.90 -8.30 -43.74
CA GLY A 300 14.34 -8.38 -43.50
C GLY A 300 15.09 -7.10 -43.83
N THR A 301 14.77 -6.47 -44.98
CA THR A 301 15.39 -5.19 -45.38
C THR A 301 15.06 -4.09 -44.37
N TRP A 302 13.79 -4.02 -43.97
CA TRP A 302 13.32 -3.02 -43.02
C TRP A 302 13.93 -3.19 -41.62
N LEU A 303 14.00 -4.42 -41.10
CA LEU A 303 14.67 -4.72 -39.83
C LEU A 303 16.18 -4.43 -39.90
N GLY A 304 16.82 -4.70 -41.04
CA GLY A 304 18.24 -4.35 -41.25
C GLY A 304 18.49 -2.84 -41.23
N GLN A 305 17.60 -2.05 -41.86
CA GLN A 305 17.65 -0.59 -41.79
C GLN A 305 17.46 -0.09 -40.35
N LEU A 306 16.56 -0.72 -39.60
CA LEU A 306 16.34 -0.41 -38.19
C LEU A 306 17.58 -0.70 -37.33
N GLU A 307 18.20 -1.88 -37.46
CA GLU A 307 19.45 -2.21 -36.75
C GLU A 307 20.57 -1.23 -37.11
N ALA A 308 20.70 -0.85 -38.39
CA ALA A 308 21.70 0.11 -38.84
C ALA A 308 21.52 1.49 -38.21
N ARG A 309 20.28 2.01 -38.15
CA ARG A 309 19.97 3.29 -37.48
C ARG A 309 20.27 3.23 -35.98
N ARG A 310 19.87 2.14 -35.31
CA ARG A 310 20.16 1.94 -33.90
C ARG A 310 21.66 1.88 -33.63
N SER A 311 22.40 1.13 -34.45
CA SER A 311 23.86 1.06 -34.38
C SER A 311 24.51 2.45 -34.53
N ALA A 312 24.00 3.28 -35.45
CA ALA A 312 24.47 4.66 -35.63
C ALA A 312 24.15 5.58 -34.43
N ALA A 313 23.09 5.31 -33.68
CA ALA A 313 22.73 6.05 -32.47
C ALA A 313 23.57 5.67 -31.23
N ARG A 314 24.17 4.47 -31.19
CA ARG A 314 24.95 3.96 -30.04
C ARG A 314 25.98 4.95 -29.46
N PRO A 315 26.78 5.68 -30.26
CA PRO A 315 27.74 6.64 -29.73
C PRO A 315 27.10 7.82 -29.01
N PHE A 316 25.81 8.11 -29.26
CA PHE A 316 25.06 9.26 -28.75
C PHE A 316 23.97 8.86 -27.75
N GLU A 317 23.92 7.58 -27.36
CA GLU A 317 22.97 7.02 -26.40
C GLU A 317 23.10 7.61 -25.00
N TYR A 318 24.08 8.48 -24.73
CA TYR A 318 24.32 9.10 -23.43
C TYR A 318 23.58 10.42 -23.22
N VAL A 319 22.94 10.97 -24.27
CA VAL A 319 22.23 12.26 -24.19
C VAL A 319 20.88 12.11 -23.48
N PRO A 320 20.56 12.93 -22.46
CA PRO A 320 19.27 12.88 -21.76
C PRO A 320 18.06 13.12 -22.68
N PRO A 321 16.91 12.46 -22.43
CA PRO A 321 15.71 12.66 -23.23
C PRO A 321 15.20 14.12 -23.20
N SER A 322 15.42 14.84 -22.10
CA SER A 322 15.05 16.26 -21.99
C SER A 322 15.78 17.14 -23.01
N GLN A 323 17.07 16.84 -23.26
CA GLN A 323 17.92 17.56 -24.18
C GLN A 323 17.59 17.19 -25.62
N ILE A 324 17.35 15.90 -25.88
CA ILE A 324 16.86 15.39 -27.17
C ILE A 324 15.52 16.07 -27.53
N ARG A 325 14.60 16.19 -26.57
CA ARG A 325 13.33 16.92 -26.75
C ARG A 325 13.57 18.39 -27.10
N GLY A 326 14.52 19.06 -26.45
CA GLY A 326 14.92 20.44 -26.74
C GLY A 326 15.46 20.64 -28.17
N TRP A 327 15.85 19.57 -28.85
CA TRP A 327 16.29 19.57 -30.24
C TRP A 327 15.21 19.14 -31.24
N SER A 328 14.05 18.68 -30.75
CA SER A 328 12.92 18.27 -31.59
C SER A 328 12.10 19.47 -32.10
N GLY A 329 11.25 19.24 -33.11
CA GLY A 329 10.23 20.20 -33.57
C GLY A 329 8.90 20.11 -32.81
N LEU A 330 8.84 19.36 -31.70
CA LEU A 330 7.61 19.12 -30.96
C LEU A 330 7.18 20.34 -30.12
N PRO A 331 5.87 20.56 -29.91
CA PRO A 331 5.37 21.57 -28.98
C PRO A 331 5.93 21.37 -27.56
N ALA A 332 6.08 22.48 -26.83
CA ALA A 332 6.48 22.42 -25.42
C ALA A 332 5.50 21.56 -24.61
N GLY A 333 6.03 20.60 -23.85
CA GLY A 333 5.24 19.66 -23.04
C GLY A 333 4.74 18.42 -23.77
N ALA A 334 4.86 18.33 -25.10
CA ALA A 334 4.52 17.11 -25.82
C ALA A 334 5.55 15.99 -25.52
N PRO A 335 5.11 14.74 -25.27
CA PRO A 335 6.01 13.63 -25.04
C PRO A 335 6.75 13.28 -26.33
N LEU A 336 8.01 12.86 -26.20
CA LEU A 336 8.79 12.31 -27.33
C LEU A 336 8.13 11.04 -27.86
N THR A 337 7.65 10.16 -26.98
CA THR A 337 7.08 8.86 -27.36
C THR A 337 5.89 8.53 -26.47
N HIS A 338 4.87 7.88 -27.04
CA HIS A 338 3.70 7.40 -26.29
C HIS A 338 3.77 5.91 -25.96
N SER A 339 4.77 5.21 -26.50
CA SER A 339 5.05 3.82 -26.17
C SER A 339 6.54 3.58 -26.00
N ARG A 340 6.90 2.69 -25.08
CA ARG A 340 8.27 2.26 -24.77
C ARG A 340 8.40 0.75 -24.95
N LEU A 341 9.56 0.29 -25.42
CA LEU A 341 9.97 -1.11 -25.43
C LEU A 341 11.29 -1.25 -24.67
N ALA A 342 11.35 -2.24 -23.79
CA ALA A 342 12.57 -2.64 -23.11
C ALA A 342 12.74 -4.16 -23.18
N VAL A 343 13.98 -4.60 -23.42
CA VAL A 343 14.36 -6.01 -23.36
C VAL A 343 15.23 -6.21 -22.14
N LEU A 344 14.76 -7.01 -21.19
CA LEU A 344 15.50 -7.30 -19.98
C LEU A 344 16.74 -8.13 -20.31
N ALA A 345 17.84 -7.87 -19.63
CA ALA A 345 19.03 -8.70 -19.76
C ALA A 345 18.79 -10.08 -19.15
N ASP A 346 19.28 -11.13 -19.81
CA ASP A 346 19.25 -12.49 -19.27
C ASP A 346 20.08 -12.56 -17.97
N ILE A 347 19.49 -13.17 -16.93
CA ILE A 347 20.16 -13.39 -15.63
C ILE A 347 21.26 -14.47 -15.78
N GLY A 348 21.09 -15.40 -16.71
CA GLY A 348 22.08 -16.43 -17.04
C GLY A 348 22.29 -17.49 -15.95
N ASP A 349 21.34 -17.66 -15.02
CA ASP A 349 21.37 -18.74 -14.03
C ASP A 349 20.35 -19.83 -14.40
N PRO A 350 20.78 -21.11 -14.55
CA PRO A 350 19.89 -22.20 -14.98
C PRO A 350 18.83 -22.56 -13.93
N GLY A 351 18.96 -22.05 -12.70
CA GLY A 351 17.98 -22.20 -11.64
C GLY A 351 16.84 -21.19 -11.70
N VAL A 352 16.85 -20.26 -12.67
CA VAL A 352 15.76 -19.29 -12.90
C VAL A 352 14.70 -19.93 -13.78
N GLN A 353 13.45 -19.88 -13.34
CA GLN A 353 12.29 -20.34 -14.11
C GLN A 353 11.60 -19.20 -14.83
N GLU A 354 11.37 -18.11 -14.10
CA GLU A 354 10.66 -16.95 -14.63
C GLU A 354 11.22 -15.66 -14.04
N VAL A 355 11.22 -14.60 -14.85
CA VAL A 355 11.65 -13.26 -14.47
C VAL A 355 10.56 -12.28 -14.86
N ARG A 356 10.17 -11.44 -13.92
CA ARG A 356 9.14 -10.41 -14.12
C ARG A 356 9.61 -9.08 -13.57
N LEU A 357 9.39 -8.03 -14.34
CA LEU A 357 9.74 -6.66 -13.97
C LEU A 357 8.46 -5.89 -13.64
N ILE A 358 8.46 -5.23 -12.50
CA ILE A 358 7.39 -4.34 -12.07
C ILE A 358 7.99 -2.94 -11.98
N GLU A 359 7.66 -2.10 -12.94
CA GLU A 359 8.12 -0.71 -13.04
C GLU A 359 6.92 0.16 -13.47
N THR A 360 6.81 1.36 -12.92
CA THR A 360 5.86 2.36 -13.45
C THR A 360 6.51 3.07 -14.63
N SER A 361 5.85 3.02 -15.78
CA SER A 361 6.29 3.68 -17.01
C SER A 361 5.82 5.13 -17.02
N GLY A 362 6.65 6.03 -17.57
CA GLY A 362 6.22 7.40 -17.87
C GLY A 362 5.36 7.48 -19.15
N GLU A 363 5.53 6.51 -20.04
CA GLU A 363 4.76 6.37 -21.27
C GLU A 363 3.44 5.62 -21.02
N PRO A 364 2.32 6.03 -21.67
CA PRO A 364 1.01 5.36 -21.56
C PRO A 364 1.00 3.86 -21.91
N LEU A 365 2.02 3.38 -22.63
CA LEU A 365 2.09 2.00 -23.09
C LEU A 365 3.54 1.49 -23.09
N ALA A 366 3.93 0.68 -22.11
CA ALA A 366 5.26 0.10 -22.01
C ALA A 366 5.24 -1.41 -22.19
N LEU A 367 6.11 -1.90 -23.08
CA LEU A 367 6.29 -3.31 -23.37
C LEU A 367 7.63 -3.79 -22.84
N PHE A 368 7.60 -4.81 -21.99
CA PHE A 368 8.78 -5.48 -21.45
C PHE A 368 8.88 -6.89 -22.02
N LEU A 369 9.97 -7.16 -22.73
CA LEU A 369 10.35 -8.52 -23.13
C LEU A 369 11.29 -9.06 -22.06
N CYS A 370 10.86 -10.09 -21.34
CA CYS A 370 11.65 -10.76 -20.30
C CYS A 370 12.17 -12.10 -20.84
N PRO A 371 13.45 -12.20 -21.26
CA PRO A 371 14.02 -13.46 -21.73
C PRO A 371 14.04 -14.51 -20.63
N GLY A 372 13.77 -15.75 -21.00
CA GLY A 372 13.68 -16.88 -20.09
C GLY A 372 13.08 -18.11 -20.77
N ALA A 373 12.83 -19.17 -20.00
CA ALA A 373 12.17 -20.38 -20.45
C ALA A 373 10.90 -20.62 -19.61
N PRO A 374 9.75 -20.00 -19.95
CA PRO A 374 9.45 -19.32 -21.23
C PRO A 374 9.83 -17.82 -21.26
N THR A 375 9.91 -17.26 -22.47
CA THR A 375 10.08 -15.80 -22.66
C THR A 375 8.73 -15.10 -22.49
N ILE A 376 8.69 -14.07 -21.64
CA ILE A 376 7.46 -13.35 -21.25
C ILE A 376 7.38 -12.00 -21.97
N LEU A 377 6.18 -11.64 -22.40
CA LEU A 377 5.79 -10.33 -22.90
C LEU A 377 4.87 -9.67 -21.87
N ASP A 378 5.32 -8.62 -21.20
CA ASP A 378 4.51 -7.83 -20.27
C ASP A 378 4.20 -6.47 -20.89
N LEU A 379 2.91 -6.20 -21.14
CA LEU A 379 2.40 -4.92 -21.63
C LEU A 379 1.76 -4.16 -20.47
N VAL A 380 2.45 -3.14 -19.97
CA VAL A 380 1.94 -2.18 -19.00
C VAL A 380 1.24 -1.05 -19.74
N TYR A 381 0.01 -0.73 -19.36
CA TYR A 381 -0.80 0.28 -20.03
C TYR A 381 -1.50 1.20 -19.03
N ASP A 382 -1.58 2.49 -19.37
CA ASP A 382 -2.36 3.48 -18.65
C ASP A 382 -3.85 3.24 -18.89
N ARG A 383 -4.57 2.91 -17.82
CA ARG A 383 -6.00 2.61 -17.90
C ARG A 383 -6.82 3.84 -18.25
N ALA A 384 -6.30 5.04 -18.02
CA ALA A 384 -6.92 6.28 -18.48
C ALA A 384 -6.83 6.44 -20.00
N ARG A 385 -5.95 5.72 -20.71
CA ARG A 385 -5.74 5.85 -22.15
C ARG A 385 -6.22 4.66 -22.96
N PHE A 386 -6.20 3.46 -22.39
CA PHE A 386 -6.53 2.23 -23.10
C PHE A 386 -7.59 1.41 -22.35
N GLU A 387 -8.47 0.78 -23.13
CA GLU A 387 -9.36 -0.26 -22.61
C GLU A 387 -8.62 -1.59 -22.43
N ASP A 388 -9.09 -2.41 -21.50
CA ASP A 388 -8.48 -3.72 -21.22
C ASP A 388 -8.54 -4.65 -22.45
N ALA A 389 -9.62 -4.55 -23.22
CA ALA A 389 -9.80 -5.31 -24.46
C ALA A 389 -8.83 -4.84 -25.56
N GLU A 390 -8.59 -3.54 -25.65
CA GLU A 390 -7.65 -2.93 -26.58
C GLU A 390 -6.20 -3.34 -26.26
N ALA A 391 -5.80 -3.24 -24.99
CA ALA A 391 -4.49 -3.71 -24.53
C ALA A 391 -4.30 -5.22 -24.80
N THR A 392 -5.35 -6.03 -24.59
CA THR A 392 -5.33 -7.46 -24.90
C THR A 392 -5.16 -7.73 -26.40
N ALA A 393 -5.83 -6.96 -27.27
CA ALA A 393 -5.71 -7.09 -28.72
C ALA A 393 -4.31 -6.68 -29.23
N LEU A 394 -3.74 -5.60 -28.69
CA LEU A 394 -2.38 -5.16 -28.98
C LEU A 394 -1.35 -6.23 -28.63
N LEU A 395 -1.44 -6.79 -27.42
CA LEU A 395 -0.56 -7.87 -26.98
C LEU A 395 -0.75 -9.14 -27.80
N GLY A 396 -2.00 -9.51 -28.14
CA GLY A 396 -2.31 -10.64 -29.01
C GLY A 396 -1.71 -10.49 -30.41
N GLY A 397 -1.78 -9.29 -30.98
CA GLY A 397 -1.15 -8.96 -32.26
C GLY A 397 0.37 -9.12 -32.21
N LEU A 398 1.02 -8.62 -31.16
CA LEU A 398 2.46 -8.78 -30.96
C LEU A 398 2.84 -10.25 -30.79
N HIS A 399 2.12 -10.98 -29.93
CA HIS A 399 2.35 -12.41 -29.68
C HIS A 399 2.24 -13.20 -30.97
N SER A 400 1.17 -13.00 -31.75
CA SER A 400 0.97 -13.63 -33.06
C SER A 400 2.08 -13.29 -34.04
N LEU A 401 2.54 -12.04 -34.07
CA LEU A 401 3.66 -11.64 -34.92
C LEU A 401 4.93 -12.38 -34.47
N LEU A 402 5.32 -12.32 -33.20
CA LEU A 402 6.56 -12.95 -32.74
C LEU A 402 6.55 -14.49 -32.88
N GLU A 403 5.40 -15.16 -32.70
CA GLU A 403 5.24 -16.60 -32.97
C GLU A 403 5.40 -16.94 -34.46
N SER A 404 4.94 -16.07 -35.35
CA SER A 404 4.95 -16.29 -36.81
C SER A 404 6.15 -15.66 -37.54
N CYS A 405 6.87 -14.71 -36.92
CA CYS A 405 7.94 -13.87 -37.50
C CYS A 405 9.22 -14.63 -37.84
N THR A 406 9.14 -15.94 -38.00
CA THR A 406 10.28 -16.82 -38.22
C THR A 406 10.21 -17.53 -39.58
N ALA A 407 9.18 -17.27 -40.39
CA ALA A 407 8.93 -18.05 -41.62
C ALA A 407 9.21 -17.35 -42.96
N ASP A 408 9.37 -16.02 -43.07
CA ASP A 408 9.57 -15.35 -44.38
C ASP A 408 10.05 -13.89 -44.29
N LEU A 409 11.38 -13.65 -44.28
CA LEU A 409 11.95 -12.29 -44.23
C LEU A 409 11.82 -11.51 -45.55
N ASP A 410 11.59 -12.20 -46.67
CA ASP A 410 11.43 -11.58 -47.99
C ASP A 410 10.02 -11.04 -48.20
N ARG A 411 9.08 -11.42 -47.33
CA ARG A 411 7.70 -10.94 -47.35
C ARG A 411 7.63 -9.41 -47.21
N PRO A 412 6.90 -8.71 -48.10
CA PRO A 412 6.63 -7.29 -47.94
C PRO A 412 5.80 -7.02 -46.67
N LEU A 413 6.05 -5.90 -45.99
CA LEU A 413 5.35 -5.53 -44.74
C LEU A 413 3.82 -5.53 -44.85
N ALA A 414 3.27 -5.25 -46.05
CA ALA A 414 1.83 -5.30 -46.32
C ALA A 414 1.21 -6.69 -46.14
N PHE A 415 1.97 -7.76 -46.36
CA PHE A 415 1.49 -9.14 -46.37
C PHE A 415 1.86 -9.92 -45.10
N VAL A 416 2.52 -9.28 -44.14
CA VAL A 416 2.79 -9.88 -42.84
C VAL A 416 1.46 -10.07 -42.11
N GLU A 417 0.96 -11.30 -42.01
CA GLU A 417 -0.31 -11.58 -41.35
C GLU A 417 -0.25 -11.27 -39.86
N MET A 418 -1.33 -10.73 -39.30
CA MET A 418 -1.45 -10.47 -37.87
C MET A 418 -2.87 -10.81 -37.44
N SER A 419 -2.99 -11.68 -36.45
CA SER A 419 -4.25 -11.91 -35.77
C SER A 419 -4.33 -11.01 -34.54
N LEU A 420 -5.34 -10.16 -34.46
CA LEU A 420 -5.66 -9.37 -33.25
C LEU A 420 -6.54 -10.15 -32.25
N HIS A 421 -6.74 -11.45 -32.47
CA HIS A 421 -7.52 -12.27 -31.56
C HIS A 421 -6.77 -12.49 -30.24
N LYS A 422 -7.54 -12.74 -29.17
CA LYS A 422 -7.00 -13.11 -27.87
C LYS A 422 -5.98 -14.25 -28.03
N PRO A 423 -4.75 -14.13 -27.48
CA PRO A 423 -3.79 -15.22 -27.56
C PRO A 423 -4.42 -16.49 -26.96
N ALA A 424 -4.22 -17.63 -27.62
CA ALA A 424 -4.70 -18.91 -27.11
C ALA A 424 -4.16 -19.09 -25.68
N ALA A 425 -5.04 -19.47 -24.75
CA ALA A 425 -4.64 -19.71 -23.36
C ALA A 425 -3.65 -20.88 -23.34
N THR A 426 -2.35 -20.59 -23.38
CA THR A 426 -1.32 -21.61 -23.19
C THR A 426 -1.39 -22.07 -21.75
N ALA A 427 -1.92 -23.27 -21.56
CA ALA A 427 -2.21 -23.91 -20.29
C ALA A 427 -0.92 -24.25 -19.52
N SER A 428 -0.37 -23.26 -18.82
CA SER A 428 0.23 -23.40 -17.48
C SER A 428 0.56 -21.99 -16.98
N SER A 429 -0.23 -21.47 -16.04
CA SER A 429 0.21 -20.32 -15.25
C SER A 429 1.29 -20.83 -14.29
N SER A 430 2.48 -20.25 -14.35
CA SER A 430 3.48 -20.42 -13.28
C SER A 430 2.95 -19.80 -11.98
N GLY A 431 3.50 -20.22 -10.85
CA GLY A 431 3.13 -19.64 -9.56
C GLY A 431 3.45 -18.15 -9.48
N LEU A 432 4.57 -17.70 -10.07
CA LEU A 432 4.90 -16.27 -10.12
C LEU A 432 3.88 -15.45 -10.93
N ASP A 433 3.35 -16.01 -12.02
CA ASP A 433 2.36 -15.31 -12.84
C ASP A 433 1.03 -15.11 -12.12
N SER A 434 0.57 -16.13 -11.39
CA SER A 434 -0.61 -16.01 -10.52
C SER A 434 -0.37 -14.98 -9.41
N ILE A 435 0.76 -15.07 -8.72
CA ILE A 435 1.16 -14.15 -7.64
C ILE A 435 1.21 -12.69 -8.16
N LEU A 436 1.86 -12.44 -9.29
CA LEU A 436 2.02 -11.07 -9.79
C LEU A 436 0.76 -10.51 -10.42
N HIS A 437 -0.11 -11.36 -10.99
CA HIS A 437 -1.43 -10.93 -11.40
C HIS A 437 -2.24 -10.33 -10.23
N LEU A 438 -2.05 -10.86 -9.01
CA LEU A 438 -2.64 -10.33 -7.77
C LEU A 438 -1.94 -9.05 -7.28
N VAL A 439 -0.60 -8.98 -7.39
CA VAL A 439 0.19 -7.77 -7.08
C VAL A 439 -0.24 -6.57 -7.93
N LEU A 440 -0.47 -6.79 -9.23
CA LEU A 440 -0.73 -5.74 -10.22
C LEU A 440 -2.20 -5.29 -10.21
N ARG A 441 -3.16 -6.18 -9.91
CA ARG A 441 -4.57 -5.82 -9.74
C ARG A 441 -4.91 -5.14 -8.41
N GLY A 442 -3.96 -5.06 -7.49
CA GLY A 442 -4.13 -4.39 -6.21
C GLY A 442 -4.93 -5.19 -5.17
N THR A 443 -5.24 -6.46 -5.42
CA THR A 443 -5.99 -7.32 -4.47
C THR A 443 -5.18 -7.62 -3.21
N GLY A 444 -3.84 -7.63 -3.28
CA GLY A 444 -2.96 -7.71 -2.11
C GLY A 444 -2.73 -6.37 -1.38
N SER A 445 -3.31 -5.27 -1.87
CA SER A 445 -3.08 -3.90 -1.37
C SER A 445 -4.26 -3.36 -0.56
N GLU A 446 -5.46 -3.92 -0.67
CA GLU A 446 -6.67 -3.33 -0.05
C GLU A 446 -6.57 -3.25 1.48
N ALA A 447 -5.78 -4.11 2.14
CA ALA A 447 -5.53 -4.04 3.59
C ALA A 447 -4.53 -2.95 4.05
N ALA A 448 -3.77 -2.33 3.14
CA ALA A 448 -2.74 -1.33 3.49
C ALA A 448 -2.92 0.03 2.82
N THR A 449 -3.69 0.12 1.73
CA THR A 449 -3.89 1.37 0.98
C THR A 449 -5.17 2.16 1.32
N ALA A 450 -5.99 1.69 2.26
CA ALA A 450 -7.27 2.34 2.59
C ALA A 450 -7.12 3.74 3.22
N GLU A 451 -5.99 4.09 3.84
CA GLU A 451 -5.79 5.41 4.47
C GLU A 451 -5.02 6.44 3.61
N ARG A 452 -4.42 6.05 2.47
CA ARG A 452 -3.49 6.94 1.72
C ARG A 452 -4.09 7.60 0.48
N ARG A 453 -5.34 7.33 0.11
CA ARG A 453 -5.97 7.86 -1.13
C ARG A 453 -6.76 9.17 -0.97
N VAL A 454 -6.61 9.87 0.15
CA VAL A 454 -7.13 11.23 0.31
C VAL A 454 -5.99 12.24 0.27
N SER A 455 -5.36 12.38 -0.89
CA SER A 455 -4.52 13.54 -1.20
C SER A 455 -4.84 14.04 -2.61
N SER A 456 -5.92 14.81 -2.72
CA SER A 456 -6.01 15.88 -3.73
C SER A 456 -4.96 16.94 -3.37
N PRO A 457 -4.41 17.71 -4.34
CA PRO A 457 -3.47 18.79 -4.07
C PRO A 457 -4.22 19.99 -3.48
N VAL A 458 -4.66 19.86 -2.23
CA VAL A 458 -4.94 21.01 -1.38
C VAL A 458 -3.61 21.32 -0.71
N GLU A 459 -3.09 22.53 -0.90
CA GLU A 459 -1.95 23.05 -0.13
C GLU A 459 -2.22 22.81 1.36
N ARG A 460 -1.65 21.73 1.92
CA ARG A 460 -1.60 21.54 3.36
C ARG A 460 -0.73 22.67 3.88
N LYS A 461 -1.37 23.68 4.48
CA LYS A 461 -0.63 24.62 5.30
C LYS A 461 0.01 23.83 6.43
N ASP A 462 1.33 23.84 6.43
CA ASP A 462 2.24 23.05 7.26
C ASP A 462 2.14 23.46 8.74
N PHE A 463 1.02 23.14 9.38
CA PHE A 463 0.74 23.44 10.78
C PHE A 463 1.06 22.23 11.66
N GLY A 464 2.31 21.78 11.64
CA GLY A 464 2.74 20.65 12.46
C GLY A 464 4.12 20.08 12.20
N ALA A 465 5.01 20.82 11.53
CA ALA A 465 6.40 20.47 11.22
C ALA A 465 7.33 20.35 12.46
N HIS A 466 6.77 20.00 13.62
CA HIS A 466 7.55 19.61 14.79
C HIS A 466 7.46 18.10 14.95
N GLU A 467 8.63 17.48 14.89
CA GLU A 467 8.88 16.10 15.23
C GLU A 467 8.32 15.80 16.63
N ILE A 468 7.71 14.62 16.80
CA ILE A 468 7.36 14.13 18.14
C ILE A 468 8.67 13.62 18.73
N VAL A 469 9.18 14.33 19.74
CA VAL A 469 10.45 13.98 20.37
C VAL A 469 10.20 13.33 21.74
N PRO A 470 11.05 12.38 22.16
CA PRO A 470 11.00 11.85 23.52
C PRO A 470 11.11 12.96 24.57
N VAL A 471 10.23 12.92 25.56
CA VAL A 471 10.20 13.87 26.67
C VAL A 471 10.70 13.23 27.96
N SER A 472 11.28 14.03 28.88
CA SER A 472 11.72 13.51 30.18
C SER A 472 10.54 12.87 30.94
N ARG A 473 10.80 11.77 31.65
CA ARG A 473 9.82 11.12 32.53
C ARG A 473 9.83 11.67 33.96
N ASP A 474 10.75 12.59 34.26
CA ASP A 474 10.86 13.27 35.56
C ASP A 474 9.96 14.52 35.68
N GLN A 475 9.26 14.87 34.59
CA GLN A 475 8.32 16.00 34.57
C GLN A 475 6.87 15.51 34.55
N PRO A 476 5.88 16.38 34.87
CA PRO A 476 4.48 16.06 34.67
C PRO A 476 4.18 15.69 33.21
N LEU A 477 3.56 14.53 33.00
CA LEU A 477 3.18 14.00 31.69
C LEU A 477 1.69 14.27 31.47
N PRO A 478 1.29 15.22 30.62
CA PRO A 478 -0.12 15.57 30.48
C PRO A 478 -0.87 14.47 29.72
N ALA A 479 -2.14 14.26 30.05
CA ALA A 479 -3.03 13.39 29.26
C ALA A 479 -3.31 13.99 27.87
N THR A 480 -3.63 13.16 26.89
CA THR A 480 -4.21 13.65 25.63
C THR A 480 -5.54 14.37 25.90
N PHE A 481 -5.99 15.22 24.97
CA PHE A 481 -7.28 15.90 25.13
C PHE A 481 -8.45 14.91 25.22
N TYR A 482 -8.37 13.78 24.49
CA TYR A 482 -9.39 12.74 24.55
C TYR A 482 -9.39 12.01 25.89
N GLN A 483 -8.22 11.68 26.43
CA GLN A 483 -8.13 11.03 27.74
C GLN A 483 -8.68 11.92 28.86
N GLU A 484 -8.30 13.21 28.90
CA GLU A 484 -8.80 14.16 29.90
C GLU A 484 -10.33 14.34 29.80
N TRP A 485 -10.87 14.41 28.60
CA TRP A 485 -12.31 14.54 28.38
C TRP A 485 -13.07 13.28 28.81
N ALA A 486 -12.61 12.11 28.38
CA ALA A 486 -13.28 10.85 28.68
C ALA A 486 -13.28 10.53 30.19
N LEU A 487 -12.25 10.96 30.94
CA LEU A 487 -12.21 10.83 32.40
C LEU A 487 -13.27 11.65 33.14
N GLN A 488 -13.93 12.60 32.47
CA GLN A 488 -15.04 13.38 33.03
C GLN A 488 -16.41 12.74 32.75
N LEU A 489 -16.46 11.66 31.97
CA LEU A 489 -17.71 10.97 31.64
C LEU A 489 -18.10 9.98 32.73
N ASP A 490 -19.39 9.93 33.05
CA ASP A 490 -19.93 8.93 33.97
C ASP A 490 -19.68 7.51 33.44
N GLY A 491 -19.23 6.63 34.33
CA GLY A 491 -18.98 5.23 34.07
C GLY A 491 -17.79 4.96 33.15
N VAL A 492 -16.84 5.89 33.03
CA VAL A 492 -15.60 5.73 32.25
C VAL A 492 -14.86 4.47 32.63
N GLU A 493 -14.88 4.06 33.90
CA GLU A 493 -14.19 2.90 34.45
C GLU A 493 -14.58 1.56 33.82
N HIS A 494 -15.74 1.50 33.17
CA HIS A 494 -16.25 0.30 32.48
C HIS A 494 -15.92 0.30 30.97
N ASN A 495 -15.23 1.33 30.45
CA ASN A 495 -14.94 1.46 29.02
C ASN A 495 -13.73 0.59 28.64
N SER A 496 -13.98 -0.71 28.56
CA SER A 496 -12.99 -1.74 28.33
C SER A 496 -13.02 -2.27 26.90
N ILE A 497 -11.92 -2.87 26.46
CA ILE A 497 -11.78 -3.53 25.15
C ILE A 497 -11.37 -4.99 25.44
N PRO A 498 -12.34 -5.87 25.74
CA PRO A 498 -12.06 -7.25 26.07
C PRO A 498 -11.67 -8.06 24.83
N SER A 499 -10.77 -9.03 25.00
CA SER A 499 -10.38 -9.98 23.96
C SER A 499 -10.08 -11.36 24.56
N ALA A 500 -10.34 -12.41 23.78
CA ALA A 500 -10.15 -13.78 24.21
C ALA A 500 -9.51 -14.62 23.09
N LEU A 501 -8.47 -15.38 23.44
CA LEU A 501 -7.77 -16.28 22.52
C LEU A 501 -7.89 -17.72 23.01
N ALA A 502 -8.51 -18.59 22.24
CA ALA A 502 -8.41 -20.04 22.42
C ALA A 502 -7.02 -20.52 22.00
N ILE A 503 -6.40 -21.34 22.85
CA ILE A 503 -5.06 -21.89 22.63
C ILE A 503 -5.14 -23.41 22.79
N ARG A 504 -4.79 -24.13 21.72
CA ARG A 504 -4.75 -25.60 21.69
C ARG A 504 -3.34 -26.10 21.47
N GLY A 505 -2.87 -27.02 22.31
CA GLY A 505 -1.53 -27.60 22.26
C GLY A 505 -0.78 -27.48 23.59
N ASP A 506 0.51 -27.81 23.57
CA ASP A 506 1.36 -27.85 24.77
C ASP A 506 1.87 -26.42 25.12
N LEU A 507 0.99 -25.64 25.76
CA LEU A 507 1.26 -24.23 26.11
C LEU A 507 2.36 -24.13 27.18
N GLN A 508 3.49 -23.50 26.81
CA GLN A 508 4.53 -23.12 27.77
C GLN A 508 4.17 -21.81 28.50
N LEU A 509 3.94 -21.87 29.81
CA LEU A 509 3.50 -20.72 30.61
C LEU A 509 4.57 -19.62 30.77
N MET A 510 5.83 -20.00 30.92
CA MET A 510 6.91 -19.03 31.12
C MET A 510 7.15 -18.13 29.90
N PRO A 511 7.22 -18.66 28.66
CA PRO A 511 7.21 -17.83 27.45
C PRO A 511 6.01 -16.90 27.34
N LEU A 512 4.80 -17.34 27.72
CA LEU A 512 3.60 -16.50 27.70
C LEU A 512 3.71 -15.33 28.68
N ARG A 513 4.09 -15.60 29.94
CA ARG A 513 4.33 -14.55 30.95
C ARG A 513 5.38 -13.55 30.53
N ARG A 514 6.51 -14.04 29.98
CA ARG A 514 7.56 -13.17 29.43
C ARG A 514 7.06 -12.32 28.27
N SER A 515 6.21 -12.86 27.40
CA SER A 515 5.66 -12.13 26.26
C SER A 515 4.80 -10.96 26.71
N LEU A 516 3.85 -11.19 27.62
CA LEU A 516 3.00 -10.14 28.18
C LEU A 516 3.82 -9.07 28.91
N THR A 517 4.82 -9.50 29.67
CA THR A 517 5.73 -8.59 30.40
C THR A 517 6.56 -7.76 29.44
N GLU A 518 7.16 -8.35 28.41
CA GLU A 518 7.96 -7.64 27.41
C GLU A 518 7.14 -6.57 26.69
N ILE A 519 5.90 -6.87 26.32
CA ILE A 519 4.98 -5.91 25.68
C ILE A 519 4.64 -4.77 26.65
N SER A 520 4.32 -5.07 27.92
CA SER A 520 4.07 -4.04 28.94
C SER A 520 5.31 -3.16 29.21
N CYS A 521 6.51 -3.74 29.18
CA CYS A 521 7.76 -2.98 29.28
C CYS A 521 7.94 -2.04 28.08
N ARG A 522 7.73 -2.58 26.87
CA ARG A 522 7.89 -1.90 25.58
C ARG A 522 6.93 -0.73 25.39
N HIS A 523 5.70 -0.84 25.87
CA HIS A 523 4.64 0.15 25.69
C HIS A 523 4.25 0.81 27.01
N GLU A 524 4.68 2.05 27.24
CA GLU A 524 4.37 2.81 28.46
C GLU A 524 2.87 2.98 28.71
N SER A 525 2.05 2.98 27.65
CA SER A 525 0.58 3.06 27.75
C SER A 525 0.01 1.93 28.63
N LEU A 526 0.54 0.71 28.53
CA LEU A 526 0.08 -0.44 29.30
C LEU A 526 0.38 -0.34 30.81
N ARG A 527 1.24 0.60 31.20
CA ARG A 527 1.64 0.88 32.58
C ARG A 527 1.17 2.26 33.05
N SER A 528 0.30 2.91 32.28
CA SER A 528 -0.22 4.24 32.59
C SER A 528 -1.47 4.18 33.46
N SER A 529 -1.54 5.06 34.46
CA SER A 529 -2.76 5.47 35.16
C SER A 529 -2.88 7.00 35.15
N PHE A 530 -3.92 7.56 35.74
CA PHE A 530 -4.28 8.98 35.65
C PHE A 530 -4.39 9.62 37.03
N ARG A 531 -3.90 10.86 37.17
CA ARG A 531 -4.08 11.67 38.38
C ARG A 531 -4.57 13.06 38.03
N TRP A 532 -5.40 13.61 38.91
CA TRP A 532 -5.86 15.00 38.82
C TRP A 532 -4.96 15.90 39.65
N GLU A 533 -4.51 17.01 39.07
CA GLU A 533 -3.70 18.02 39.75
C GLU A 533 -4.09 19.40 39.21
N ASN A 534 -4.54 20.30 40.10
CA ASN A 534 -4.97 21.66 39.76
C ASN A 534 -6.02 21.77 38.64
N GLY A 535 -6.90 20.77 38.49
CA GLY A 535 -7.93 20.75 37.45
C GLY A 535 -7.47 20.21 36.10
N GLU A 536 -6.22 19.74 35.98
CA GLU A 536 -5.68 19.07 34.81
C GLU A 536 -5.41 17.60 35.10
N VAL A 537 -5.35 16.78 34.04
CA VAL A 537 -5.05 15.34 34.13
C VAL A 537 -3.63 15.05 33.67
N TYR A 538 -2.91 14.31 34.50
CA TYR A 538 -1.56 13.82 34.22
C TYR A 538 -1.51 12.29 34.23
N LEU A 539 -0.66 11.70 33.37
CA LEU A 539 -0.34 10.28 33.42
C LEU A 539 0.60 10.01 34.60
N THR A 540 0.40 8.85 35.22
CA THR A 540 1.32 8.25 36.17
C THR A 540 1.82 6.94 35.56
N LEU A 541 3.14 6.80 35.42
CA LEU A 541 3.76 5.61 34.85
C LEU A 541 4.26 4.68 35.96
N ALA A 542 3.72 3.46 36.02
CA ALA A 542 4.28 2.42 36.86
C ALA A 542 5.63 1.91 36.29
N PRO A 543 6.60 1.53 37.13
CA PRO A 543 7.84 0.94 36.64
C PRO A 543 7.57 -0.38 35.91
N PRO A 544 8.48 -0.82 35.01
CA PRO A 544 8.39 -2.14 34.39
C PRO A 544 8.28 -3.25 35.45
N ALA A 545 7.27 -4.11 35.33
CA ALA A 545 7.00 -5.21 36.24
C ALA A 545 6.38 -6.39 35.49
N GLU A 546 6.44 -7.59 36.07
CA GLU A 546 5.77 -8.77 35.52
C GLU A 546 4.26 -8.53 35.44
N VAL A 547 3.66 -8.79 34.28
CA VAL A 547 2.21 -8.73 34.10
C VAL A 547 1.57 -9.93 34.81
N PRO A 548 0.66 -9.74 35.78
CA PRO A 548 -0.02 -10.84 36.43
C PRO A 548 -0.85 -11.66 35.45
N LEU A 549 -0.62 -12.98 35.43
CA LEU A 549 -1.39 -13.97 34.66
C LEU A 549 -2.03 -15.01 35.60
N PRO A 550 -3.08 -14.62 36.37
CA PRO A 550 -3.85 -15.54 37.20
C PRO A 550 -4.41 -16.69 36.35
N GLN A 551 -4.44 -17.88 36.94
CA GLN A 551 -4.93 -19.10 36.28
C GLN A 551 -6.25 -19.54 36.90
N ILE A 552 -7.24 -19.83 36.07
CA ILE A 552 -8.52 -20.41 36.45
C ILE A 552 -8.59 -21.81 35.87
N ASP A 553 -8.66 -22.83 36.74
CA ASP A 553 -8.75 -24.23 36.29
C ASP A 553 -10.21 -24.68 36.21
N LEU A 554 -10.72 -24.84 34.99
CA LEU A 554 -12.05 -25.39 34.71
C LEU A 554 -11.98 -26.89 34.36
N SER A 555 -10.79 -27.50 34.31
CA SER A 555 -10.62 -28.90 33.91
C SER A 555 -11.24 -29.88 34.92
N ALA A 556 -11.47 -29.45 36.15
CA ALA A 556 -12.18 -30.21 37.18
C ALA A 556 -13.72 -30.20 37.01
N LEU A 557 -14.28 -29.28 36.21
CA LEU A 557 -15.71 -29.25 35.92
C LEU A 557 -16.10 -30.35 34.91
N PRO A 558 -17.36 -30.84 34.95
CA PRO A 558 -17.90 -31.68 33.89
C PRO A 558 -17.76 -31.00 32.51
N PRO A 559 -17.37 -31.72 31.43
CA PRO A 559 -17.10 -31.14 30.12
C PRO A 559 -18.21 -30.23 29.58
N GLU A 560 -19.47 -30.61 29.81
CA GLU A 560 -20.67 -29.86 29.42
C GLU A 560 -20.79 -28.48 30.09
N HIS A 561 -20.18 -28.30 31.27
CA HIS A 561 -20.21 -27.04 32.00
C HIS A 561 -19.00 -26.13 31.69
N ARG A 562 -17.92 -26.66 31.11
CA ARG A 562 -16.68 -25.89 30.86
C ARG A 562 -16.89 -24.76 29.86
N GLY A 563 -17.53 -25.04 28.73
CA GLY A 563 -17.80 -24.03 27.70
C GLY A 563 -18.71 -22.91 28.21
N VAL A 564 -19.80 -23.28 28.91
CA VAL A 564 -20.72 -22.30 29.53
C VAL A 564 -20.01 -21.42 30.56
N THR A 565 -19.16 -22.01 31.40
CA THR A 565 -18.42 -21.26 32.42
C THR A 565 -17.36 -20.36 31.78
N LEU A 566 -16.65 -20.83 30.76
CA LEU A 566 -15.71 -20.01 29.98
C LEU A 566 -16.42 -18.81 29.36
N ARG A 567 -17.61 -19.01 28.75
CA ARG A 567 -18.34 -17.91 28.14
C ARG A 567 -18.74 -16.85 29.17
N ARG A 568 -19.22 -17.26 30.35
CA ARG A 568 -19.50 -16.32 31.46
C ARG A 568 -18.27 -15.53 31.88
N LEU A 569 -17.08 -16.13 31.89
CA LEU A 569 -15.83 -15.44 32.22
C LEU A 569 -15.42 -14.42 31.14
N ILE A 570 -15.68 -14.74 29.87
CA ILE A 570 -15.46 -13.83 28.73
C ILE A 570 -16.43 -12.64 28.83
N ASP A 571 -17.73 -12.91 28.99
CA ASP A 571 -18.77 -11.88 29.06
C ASP A 571 -18.55 -10.94 30.26
N ALA A 572 -18.09 -11.48 31.40
CA ALA A 572 -17.77 -10.69 32.58
C ALA A 572 -16.63 -9.69 32.37
N GLN A 573 -15.77 -9.85 31.36
CA GLN A 573 -14.69 -8.88 31.07
C GLN A 573 -15.26 -7.51 30.69
N GLY A 574 -16.37 -7.46 29.94
CA GLY A 574 -16.97 -6.20 29.50
C GLY A 574 -17.56 -5.35 30.64
N SER A 575 -17.85 -5.96 31.79
CA SER A 575 -18.34 -5.28 33.00
C SER A 575 -17.22 -4.97 34.00
N PHE A 576 -15.95 -5.19 33.64
CA PHE A 576 -14.83 -4.96 34.53
C PHE A 576 -14.63 -3.46 34.76
N ALA A 577 -14.71 -3.03 36.02
CA ALA A 577 -14.45 -1.66 36.44
C ALA A 577 -12.96 -1.47 36.77
N PHE A 578 -12.29 -0.60 36.04
CA PHE A 578 -10.88 -0.27 36.26
C PHE A 578 -10.69 0.92 37.21
N ASP A 579 -9.69 0.85 38.09
CA ASP A 579 -9.25 2.01 38.88
C ASP A 579 -8.32 2.89 38.03
N MET A 580 -8.86 4.00 37.53
CA MET A 580 -8.13 4.95 36.69
C MET A 580 -6.91 5.56 37.39
N THR A 581 -6.90 5.61 38.72
CA THR A 581 -5.86 6.28 39.49
C THR A 581 -4.70 5.36 39.83
N ARG A 582 -4.99 4.09 40.13
CA ARG A 582 -3.99 3.12 40.60
C ARG A 582 -3.50 2.18 39.50
N GLY A 583 -4.32 1.89 38.50
CA GLY A 583 -4.04 0.84 37.52
C GLY A 583 -3.85 -0.55 38.17
N PRO A 584 -3.32 -1.55 37.44
CA PRO A 584 -3.02 -1.51 36.00
C PRO A 584 -4.30 -1.44 35.17
N LEU A 585 -4.23 -0.76 34.03
CA LEU A 585 -5.34 -0.65 33.07
C LEU A 585 -5.31 -1.72 31.97
N PHE A 586 -4.43 -2.70 32.13
CA PHE A 586 -4.29 -3.90 31.32
C PHE A 586 -4.24 -5.11 32.25
N VAL A 587 -5.23 -5.99 32.13
CA VAL A 587 -5.38 -7.19 32.96
C VAL A 587 -5.46 -8.43 32.08
N THR A 588 -4.93 -9.54 32.58
CA THR A 588 -4.88 -10.81 31.84
C THR A 588 -5.34 -11.96 32.72
N GLN A 589 -5.91 -13.01 32.14
CA GLN A 589 -6.29 -14.24 32.83
C GLN A 589 -6.08 -15.43 31.90
N LEU A 590 -5.60 -16.55 32.43
CA LEU A 590 -5.50 -17.80 31.68
C LEU A 590 -6.49 -18.82 32.23
N VAL A 591 -7.44 -19.23 31.42
CA VAL A 591 -8.42 -20.26 31.75
C VAL A 591 -7.94 -21.59 31.18
N ARG A 592 -7.84 -22.63 32.02
CA ARG A 592 -7.48 -23.98 31.60
C ARG A 592 -8.72 -24.85 31.49
N LEU A 593 -8.98 -25.40 30.30
CA LEU A 593 -10.09 -26.30 30.03
C LEU A 593 -9.67 -27.78 30.10
N SER A 594 -8.43 -28.06 29.70
CA SER A 594 -7.78 -29.36 29.75
C SER A 594 -6.25 -29.18 29.77
N PRO A 595 -5.42 -30.23 29.85
CA PRO A 595 -3.97 -30.09 29.73
C PRO A 595 -3.48 -29.44 28.43
N ARG A 596 -4.28 -29.49 27.36
CA ARG A 596 -3.92 -28.98 26.02
C ARG A 596 -4.87 -27.92 25.49
N GLU A 597 -5.82 -27.46 26.29
CA GLU A 597 -6.80 -26.47 25.87
C GLU A 597 -6.90 -25.36 26.90
N HIS A 598 -6.67 -24.14 26.45
CA HIS A 598 -6.64 -22.94 27.28
C HIS A 598 -7.40 -21.81 26.57
N ALA A 599 -7.82 -20.81 27.34
CA ALA A 599 -8.26 -19.53 26.83
C ALA A 599 -7.49 -18.42 27.55
N LEU A 600 -6.82 -17.55 26.79
CA LEU A 600 -6.18 -16.35 27.30
C LEU A 600 -7.16 -15.19 27.16
N LEU A 601 -7.60 -14.65 28.30
CA LEU A 601 -8.44 -13.47 28.37
C LEU A 601 -7.54 -12.25 28.58
N LEU A 602 -7.70 -11.24 27.74
CA LEU A 602 -7.01 -9.96 27.79
C LEU A 602 -8.08 -8.88 27.93
N ASN A 603 -7.90 -7.95 28.86
CA ASN A 603 -8.81 -6.83 28.99
C ASN A 603 -8.02 -5.55 29.22
N ILE A 604 -8.27 -4.56 28.39
CA ILE A 604 -7.54 -3.30 28.36
C ILE A 604 -8.52 -2.14 28.40
N HIS A 605 -8.23 -1.13 29.20
CA HIS A 605 -9.06 0.06 29.24
C HIS A 605 -8.88 0.92 27.98
N HIS A 606 -9.97 1.44 27.42
CA HIS A 606 -9.95 2.23 26.18
C HIS A 606 -9.17 3.56 26.32
N LEU A 607 -8.89 4.04 27.53
CA LEU A 607 -8.02 5.22 27.71
C LEU A 607 -6.54 4.95 27.37
N ILE A 608 -6.11 3.69 27.34
CA ILE A 608 -4.71 3.31 27.07
C ILE A 608 -4.59 2.46 25.80
N SER A 609 -5.67 2.30 25.04
CA SER A 609 -5.74 1.45 23.85
C SER A 609 -6.91 1.85 22.95
N ASP A 610 -6.81 1.47 21.68
CA ASP A 610 -7.87 1.57 20.68
C ASP A 610 -7.94 0.26 19.87
N GLY A 611 -8.84 0.17 18.89
CA GLY A 611 -8.97 -1.02 18.04
C GLY A 611 -7.69 -1.38 17.28
N TRP A 612 -6.90 -0.38 16.86
CA TRP A 612 -5.60 -0.59 16.23
C TRP A 612 -4.59 -1.21 17.20
N SER A 613 -4.55 -0.71 18.44
CA SER A 613 -3.65 -1.18 19.49
C SER A 613 -3.86 -2.64 19.84
N LEU A 614 -5.10 -3.15 19.74
CA LEU A 614 -5.39 -4.57 19.99
C LEU A 614 -4.71 -5.48 18.95
N GLN A 615 -4.63 -5.05 17.69
CA GLN A 615 -3.92 -5.78 16.64
C GLN A 615 -2.41 -5.80 16.87
N VAL A 616 -1.85 -4.64 17.28
CA VAL A 616 -0.44 -4.55 17.68
C VAL A 616 -0.17 -5.51 18.85
N LEU A 617 -1.02 -5.49 19.88
CA LEU A 617 -0.91 -6.36 21.05
C LEU A 617 -0.90 -7.84 20.67
N HIS A 618 -1.86 -8.31 19.86
CA HIS A 618 -1.93 -9.70 19.43
C HIS A 618 -0.74 -10.12 18.58
N ARG A 619 -0.36 -9.30 17.60
CA ARG A 619 0.81 -9.58 16.75
C ARG A 619 2.09 -9.69 17.57
N GLU A 620 2.34 -8.72 18.46
CA GLU A 620 3.53 -8.74 19.31
C GLU A 620 3.50 -9.93 20.28
N LEU A 621 2.35 -10.28 20.85
CA LEU A 621 2.19 -11.45 21.73
C LEU A 621 2.64 -12.74 21.03
N LEU A 622 2.17 -12.97 19.81
CA LEU A 622 2.52 -14.15 19.03
C LEU A 622 4.00 -14.19 18.67
N LEU A 623 4.58 -13.05 18.26
CA LEU A 623 6.01 -12.92 17.94
C LEU A 623 6.90 -13.17 19.15
N HIS A 624 6.60 -12.54 20.29
CA HIS A 624 7.35 -12.73 21.53
C HIS A 624 7.22 -14.17 22.05
N TYR A 625 6.02 -14.76 21.98
CA TYR A 625 5.80 -16.12 22.41
C TYR A 625 6.62 -17.12 21.58
N ALA A 626 6.61 -16.97 20.25
CA ALA A 626 7.39 -17.82 19.35
C ALA A 626 8.91 -17.70 19.57
N ALA A 627 9.40 -16.51 19.92
CA ALA A 627 10.81 -16.31 20.25
C ALA A 627 11.16 -16.93 21.61
N PHE A 628 10.39 -16.63 22.66
CA PHE A 628 10.67 -17.07 24.02
C PHE A 628 10.48 -18.58 24.22
N SER A 629 9.54 -19.22 23.51
CA SER A 629 9.36 -20.68 23.54
C SER A 629 10.55 -21.45 22.95
N GLN A 630 11.38 -20.77 22.16
CA GLN A 630 12.60 -21.30 21.57
C GLN A 630 13.87 -20.79 22.28
N GLY A 631 13.73 -20.08 23.40
CA GLY A 631 14.87 -19.51 24.13
C GLY A 631 15.55 -18.32 23.43
N ARG A 632 14.93 -17.72 22.41
CA ARG A 632 15.46 -16.54 21.70
C ARG A 632 15.15 -15.23 22.47
N PRO A 633 15.91 -14.14 22.25
CA PRO A 633 15.61 -12.83 22.84
C PRO A 633 14.35 -12.20 22.22
N ALA A 634 13.90 -11.07 22.79
CA ALA A 634 12.79 -10.30 22.25
C ALA A 634 13.11 -9.85 20.81
N PRO A 635 12.24 -10.12 19.81
CA PRO A 635 12.57 -9.89 18.41
C PRO A 635 12.32 -8.45 17.93
N LEU A 636 11.67 -7.61 18.73
CA LEU A 636 11.23 -6.28 18.32
C LEU A 636 12.14 -5.17 18.88
N PRO A 637 12.57 -4.19 18.04
CA PRO A 637 13.43 -3.09 18.47
C PRO A 637 12.65 -2.05 19.28
N PRO A 638 13.24 -1.34 20.26
CA PRO A 638 12.55 -0.31 21.05
C PRO A 638 11.78 0.71 20.20
N LEU A 639 10.68 1.25 20.74
CA LEU A 639 9.91 2.29 20.07
C LEU A 639 10.62 3.64 20.18
N ALA A 640 10.61 4.41 19.09
CA ALA A 640 11.28 5.72 19.02
C ALA A 640 10.60 6.79 19.88
N ILE A 641 9.29 6.67 20.07
CA ILE A 641 8.44 7.52 20.91
C ILE A 641 7.45 6.65 21.69
N GLN A 642 6.75 7.23 22.64
CA GLN A 642 5.70 6.60 23.44
C GLN A 642 4.46 7.51 23.52
N LEU A 643 3.34 6.98 24.00
CA LEU A 643 2.09 7.77 24.17
C LEU A 643 2.28 9.07 24.99
N PRO A 644 3.06 9.11 26.09
CA PRO A 644 3.30 10.37 26.81
C PRO A 644 4.01 11.44 25.96
N ASP A 645 4.88 11.04 25.03
CA ASP A 645 5.56 11.98 24.11
C ASP A 645 4.56 12.59 23.13
N PHE A 646 3.66 11.76 22.59
CA PHE A 646 2.56 12.21 21.74
C PHE A 646 1.61 13.14 22.50
N ALA A 647 1.22 12.80 23.73
CA ALA A 647 0.31 13.62 24.52
C ALA A 647 0.92 15.00 24.83
N TRP A 648 2.20 15.05 25.16
CA TRP A 648 2.93 16.30 25.39
C TRP A 648 3.04 17.14 24.11
N TRP A 649 3.36 16.51 22.98
CA TRP A 649 3.38 17.17 21.67
C TRP A 649 2.00 17.75 21.30
N GLN A 650 0.94 16.96 21.47
CA GLN A 650 -0.44 17.36 21.18
C GLN A 650 -0.84 18.59 21.99
N ARG A 651 -0.52 18.61 23.29
CA ARG A 651 -0.80 19.75 24.18
C ARG A 651 -0.11 21.03 23.73
N ARG A 652 1.13 20.94 23.26
CA ARG A 652 1.91 22.12 22.83
C ARG A 652 1.43 22.69 21.50
N ILE A 653 1.16 21.83 20.52
CA ILE A 653 0.71 22.30 19.20
C ILE A 653 -0.65 23.00 19.30
N PHE A 654 -1.53 22.53 20.19
CA PHE A 654 -2.84 23.12 20.40
C PHE A 654 -2.90 24.17 21.53
N ALA A 655 -1.76 24.78 21.89
CA ALA A 655 -1.70 25.86 22.89
C ALA A 655 -1.52 27.27 22.28
N GLY A 656 -1.48 27.44 20.95
CA GLY A 656 -1.12 28.70 20.27
C GLY A 656 -2.02 29.12 19.09
N GLU A 657 -1.60 30.17 18.36
CA GLU A 657 -2.39 30.84 17.29
C GLU A 657 -2.85 29.91 16.13
N ALA A 658 -2.10 28.83 15.85
CA ALA A 658 -2.45 27.84 14.83
C ALA A 658 -3.78 27.11 15.13
N LEU A 659 -4.12 26.91 16.42
CA LEU A 659 -5.43 26.39 16.84
C LEU A 659 -6.56 27.35 16.43
N GLY A 660 -6.33 28.66 16.48
CA GLY A 660 -7.34 29.67 16.15
C GLY A 660 -7.85 29.56 14.70
N ALA A 661 -6.95 29.29 13.74
CA ALA A 661 -7.31 29.14 12.34
C ALA A 661 -8.10 27.84 12.07
N GLN A 662 -7.68 26.70 12.64
CA GLN A 662 -8.41 25.44 12.48
C GLN A 662 -9.77 25.49 13.19
N LEU A 663 -9.84 26.07 14.39
CA LEU A 663 -11.12 26.29 15.08
C LEU A 663 -12.04 27.25 14.31
N ALA A 664 -11.51 28.26 13.62
CA ALA A 664 -12.33 29.16 12.81
C ALA A 664 -13.00 28.41 11.64
N TRP A 665 -12.28 27.49 10.99
CA TRP A 665 -12.87 26.64 9.97
C TRP A 665 -13.98 25.74 10.55
N TRP A 666 -13.70 25.06 11.67
CA TRP A 666 -14.69 24.22 12.35
C TRP A 666 -15.92 25.02 12.84
N ARG A 667 -15.73 26.25 13.33
CA ARG A 667 -16.83 27.19 13.67
C ARG A 667 -17.74 27.44 12.49
N ASN A 668 -17.16 27.64 11.30
CA ASN A 668 -17.93 27.85 10.09
C ASN A 668 -18.64 26.57 9.63
N ALA A 669 -17.91 25.46 9.54
CA ALA A 669 -18.42 24.15 9.09
C ALA A 669 -19.59 23.65 9.96
N LEU A 670 -19.49 23.84 11.28
CA LEU A 670 -20.48 23.44 12.28
C LEU A 670 -21.39 24.59 12.73
N SER A 671 -21.41 25.72 12.02
CA SER A 671 -22.36 26.81 12.29
C SER A 671 -23.78 26.35 11.97
N GLN A 672 -24.77 26.79 12.76
CA GLN A 672 -26.18 26.45 12.54
C GLN A 672 -26.38 24.93 12.35
N LEU A 673 -25.94 24.16 13.35
CA LEU A 673 -26.06 22.69 13.29
C LEU A 673 -27.53 22.27 13.12
N PRO A 674 -27.79 21.27 12.27
CA PRO A 674 -29.10 20.64 12.20
C PRO A 674 -29.41 19.90 13.50
N PRO A 675 -30.70 19.65 13.82
CA PRO A 675 -31.04 18.69 14.86
C PRO A 675 -30.50 17.29 14.50
N PRO A 676 -30.27 16.40 15.48
CA PRO A 676 -29.95 15.00 15.20
C PRO A 676 -31.01 14.37 14.28
N PRO A 677 -30.62 13.48 13.35
CA PRO A 677 -31.57 12.84 12.45
C PRO A 677 -32.65 12.09 13.22
N GLY A 678 -33.90 12.23 12.78
CA GLY A 678 -34.99 11.38 13.26
C GLY A 678 -34.71 9.92 12.88
N LEU A 679 -34.47 9.08 13.89
CA LEU A 679 -34.31 7.64 13.74
C LEU A 679 -35.64 6.94 14.07
N PRO A 680 -35.91 5.76 13.48
CA PRO A 680 -37.11 4.97 13.75
C PRO A 680 -37.02 4.30 15.13
N ASN A 681 -37.06 5.10 16.20
CA ASN A 681 -36.99 4.60 17.57
C ASN A 681 -38.29 3.87 17.93
N ASP A 682 -38.18 2.69 18.55
CA ASP A 682 -39.35 1.99 19.09
C ASP A 682 -39.76 2.51 20.48
N ARG A 683 -38.83 3.24 21.13
CA ARG A 683 -38.96 3.74 22.50
C ARG A 683 -38.66 5.24 22.54
N PRO A 684 -39.33 6.01 23.41
CA PRO A 684 -39.01 7.43 23.59
C PRO A 684 -37.59 7.58 24.13
N ARG A 685 -36.86 8.58 23.62
CA ARG A 685 -35.48 8.83 24.03
C ARG A 685 -35.40 9.22 25.52
N PRO A 686 -34.68 8.47 26.37
CA PRO A 686 -34.47 8.86 27.76
C PRO A 686 -33.50 10.05 27.87
N ALA A 687 -33.48 10.71 29.03
CA ALA A 687 -32.57 11.83 29.29
C ALA A 687 -31.09 11.40 29.25
N VAL A 688 -30.82 10.14 29.61
CA VAL A 688 -29.52 9.48 29.52
C VAL A 688 -29.77 8.11 28.90
N VAL A 689 -29.06 7.82 27.80
CA VAL A 689 -29.08 6.51 27.15
C VAL A 689 -28.09 5.59 27.87
N GLY A 690 -28.59 4.45 28.34
CA GLY A 690 -27.81 3.42 29.00
C GLY A 690 -26.86 2.69 28.05
N PRO A 691 -25.93 1.89 28.60
CA PRO A 691 -24.90 1.22 27.80
C PRO A 691 -25.41 -0.01 27.06
N SER A 692 -26.62 -0.51 27.32
CA SER A 692 -27.13 -1.74 26.71
C SER A 692 -27.29 -1.59 25.19
N ALA A 693 -26.81 -2.55 24.43
CA ALA A 693 -26.89 -2.54 22.97
C ALA A 693 -27.64 -3.75 22.40
N SER A 694 -28.22 -3.53 21.23
CA SER A 694 -28.68 -4.56 20.30
C SER A 694 -27.72 -4.58 19.10
N LEU A 695 -27.30 -5.78 18.68
CA LEU A 695 -26.31 -5.98 17.62
C LEU A 695 -26.91 -6.85 16.51
N PHE A 696 -26.71 -6.45 15.26
CA PHE A 696 -27.03 -7.30 14.10
C PHE A 696 -25.98 -7.14 13.00
N GLY A 697 -25.45 -8.27 12.53
CA GLY A 697 -24.46 -8.34 11.46
C GLY A 697 -25.08 -8.68 10.10
N ILE A 698 -24.53 -8.11 9.04
CA ILE A 698 -24.87 -8.42 7.64
C ILE A 698 -23.61 -8.57 6.79
N ASP A 699 -23.70 -9.40 5.76
CA ASP A 699 -22.66 -9.53 4.73
C ASP A 699 -23.21 -9.04 3.40
N LEU A 700 -22.52 -8.09 2.78
CA LEU A 700 -22.74 -7.71 1.39
C LEU A 700 -21.84 -8.54 0.48
N PRO A 701 -22.41 -9.40 -0.39
CA PRO A 701 -21.64 -10.31 -1.24
C PRO A 701 -20.67 -9.61 -2.20
N ALA A 702 -19.78 -10.40 -2.79
CA ALA A 702 -18.68 -9.93 -3.63
C ALA A 702 -19.09 -9.01 -4.79
N GLU A 703 -20.18 -9.33 -5.48
CA GLU A 703 -20.60 -8.59 -6.68
C GLU A 703 -21.02 -7.14 -6.35
N PRO A 704 -22.00 -6.88 -5.45
CA PRO A 704 -22.30 -5.51 -5.02
C PRO A 704 -21.11 -4.81 -4.37
N ALA A 705 -20.31 -5.52 -3.58
CA ALA A 705 -19.10 -4.95 -2.96
C ALA A 705 -18.12 -4.43 -4.04
N GLN A 706 -17.82 -5.23 -5.06
CA GLN A 706 -16.93 -4.85 -6.16
C GLN A 706 -17.47 -3.65 -6.95
N ALA A 707 -18.78 -3.59 -7.18
CA ALA A 707 -19.41 -2.46 -7.85
C ALA A 707 -19.32 -1.17 -7.04
N LEU A 708 -19.48 -1.23 -5.71
CA LEU A 708 -19.25 -0.07 -4.83
C LEU A 708 -17.78 0.36 -4.81
N ARG A 709 -16.82 -0.57 -4.86
CA ARG A 709 -15.39 -0.24 -5.03
C ARG A 709 -15.12 0.45 -6.38
N ALA A 710 -15.77 0.00 -7.45
CA ALA A 710 -15.69 0.65 -8.75
C ALA A 710 -16.31 2.05 -8.74
N LEU A 711 -17.44 2.25 -8.05
CA LEU A 711 -18.06 3.56 -7.86
C LEU A 711 -17.13 4.53 -7.11
N ALA A 712 -16.41 4.04 -6.09
CA ALA A 712 -15.41 4.82 -5.39
C ALA A 712 -14.34 5.36 -6.37
N LEU A 713 -13.81 4.50 -7.24
CA LEU A 713 -12.86 4.91 -8.28
C LEU A 713 -13.45 5.92 -9.27
N GLN A 714 -14.69 5.71 -9.72
CA GLN A 714 -15.37 6.61 -10.67
C GLN A 714 -15.61 8.01 -10.11
N THR A 715 -15.88 8.10 -8.80
CA THR A 715 -16.14 9.37 -8.10
C THR A 715 -14.89 9.97 -7.48
N GLN A 716 -13.71 9.37 -7.69
CA GLN A 716 -12.46 9.70 -7.00
C GLN A 716 -12.61 9.73 -5.46
N ALA A 717 -13.54 8.92 -4.93
CA ALA A 717 -13.78 8.75 -3.52
C ALA A 717 -13.11 7.47 -3.00
N SER A 718 -12.99 7.35 -1.68
CA SER A 718 -12.60 6.09 -1.04
C SER A 718 -13.83 5.22 -0.79
N VAL A 719 -13.66 3.89 -0.64
CA VAL A 719 -14.75 2.99 -0.24
C VAL A 719 -15.43 3.46 1.05
N PRO A 720 -14.71 3.86 2.12
CA PRO A 720 -15.33 4.48 3.30
C PRO A 720 -16.24 5.67 2.98
N MET A 721 -15.87 6.53 2.01
CA MET A 721 -16.71 7.67 1.62
C MET A 721 -18.01 7.23 0.93
N VAL A 722 -17.94 6.24 0.03
CA VAL A 722 -19.13 5.66 -0.62
C VAL A 722 -20.07 5.03 0.41
N LEU A 723 -19.51 4.29 1.38
CA LEU A 723 -20.28 3.66 2.44
C LEU A 723 -20.88 4.70 3.40
N ALA A 724 -20.13 5.75 3.75
CA ALA A 724 -20.66 6.89 4.49
C ALA A 724 -21.82 7.57 3.73
N THR A 725 -21.73 7.69 2.40
CA THR A 725 -22.83 8.17 1.57
C THR A 725 -24.07 7.28 1.66
N ALA A 726 -23.91 5.95 1.70
CA ALA A 726 -25.02 5.04 1.96
C ALA A 726 -25.64 5.26 3.35
N VAL A 727 -24.83 5.53 4.38
CA VAL A 727 -25.35 5.89 5.70
C VAL A 727 -26.14 7.19 5.64
N TYR A 728 -25.64 8.24 4.96
CA TYR A 728 -26.41 9.48 4.78
C TYR A 728 -27.72 9.26 4.03
N ALA A 729 -27.72 8.45 2.98
CA ALA A 729 -28.93 8.12 2.23
C ALA A 729 -29.95 7.34 3.08
N LEU A 730 -29.49 6.41 3.94
CA LEU A 730 -30.34 5.71 4.90
C LEU A 730 -30.95 6.68 5.92
N LEU A 731 -30.14 7.54 6.51
CA LEU A 731 -30.59 8.54 7.48
C LEU A 731 -31.58 9.54 6.86
N HIS A 732 -31.34 9.95 5.61
CA HIS A 732 -32.27 10.77 4.85
C HIS A 732 -33.59 10.04 4.58
N ALA A 733 -33.55 8.76 4.26
CA ALA A 733 -34.74 7.97 4.00
C ALA A 733 -35.65 7.88 5.24
N TYR A 734 -35.08 7.74 6.43
CA TYR A 734 -35.81 7.71 7.70
C TYR A 734 -36.28 9.08 8.18
N SER A 735 -35.39 10.06 8.20
CA SER A 735 -35.66 11.36 8.82
C SER A 735 -36.36 12.35 7.88
N GLY A 736 -36.15 12.21 6.56
CA GLY A 736 -36.50 13.23 5.57
C GLY A 736 -35.62 14.47 5.60
N GLU A 737 -34.62 14.54 6.48
CA GLU A 737 -33.74 15.70 6.65
C GLU A 737 -32.72 15.77 5.51
N GLU A 738 -32.44 17.00 5.05
CA GLU A 738 -31.50 17.26 3.96
C GLU A 738 -30.15 17.84 4.44
N ASP A 739 -29.99 18.05 5.76
CA ASP A 739 -28.73 18.50 6.36
C ASP A 739 -28.40 17.58 7.53
N LEU A 740 -27.40 16.72 7.33
CA LEU A 740 -27.12 15.59 8.21
C LEU A 740 -25.69 15.67 8.71
N LEU A 741 -25.52 15.33 9.99
CA LEU A 741 -24.21 15.23 10.64
C LEU A 741 -23.97 13.76 11.02
N LEU A 742 -22.84 13.19 10.59
CA LEU A 742 -22.40 11.82 10.88
C LEU A 742 -21.07 11.88 11.64
N SER A 743 -20.91 11.10 12.71
CA SER A 743 -19.61 10.97 13.36
C SER A 743 -18.81 9.90 12.64
N MET A 744 -17.60 10.22 12.21
CA MET A 744 -16.66 9.23 11.68
C MET A 744 -15.47 9.06 12.61
N ILE A 745 -15.04 7.82 12.83
CA ILE A 745 -13.86 7.50 13.64
C ILE A 745 -12.66 7.39 12.72
N PHE A 746 -11.58 8.06 13.09
CA PHE A 746 -10.29 8.00 12.42
C PHE A 746 -9.25 7.46 13.39
N ALA A 747 -8.39 6.55 12.94
CA ALA A 747 -7.30 6.02 13.77
C ALA A 747 -6.30 7.12 14.19
N ALA A 748 -6.22 8.22 13.43
CA ALA A 748 -5.35 9.36 13.65
C ALA A 748 -3.86 8.98 13.85
N ARG A 749 -3.43 7.92 13.14
CA ARG A 749 -2.04 7.44 13.06
C ARG A 749 -1.39 7.88 11.75
N ASN A 750 -1.49 9.18 11.46
CA ASN A 750 -0.99 9.80 10.23
C ASN A 750 0.55 9.93 10.17
N ARG A 751 1.27 9.36 11.14
CA ARG A 751 2.75 9.36 11.22
C ARG A 751 3.28 7.93 11.38
N PRO A 752 4.37 7.55 10.67
CA PRO A 752 4.91 6.19 10.72
C PRO A 752 5.23 5.69 12.14
N GLU A 753 5.72 6.58 13.00
CA GLU A 753 6.14 6.26 14.37
C GLU A 753 4.95 5.88 15.28
N LEU A 754 3.73 6.23 14.88
CA LEU A 754 2.49 5.91 15.59
C LEU A 754 1.92 4.54 15.17
N SER A 755 2.31 3.98 14.03
CA SER A 755 1.73 2.72 13.51
C SER A 755 1.94 1.50 14.42
N SER A 756 3.03 1.48 15.17
CA SER A 756 3.42 0.36 16.05
C SER A 756 3.14 0.65 17.53
N GLN A 757 2.42 1.72 17.86
CA GLN A 757 2.16 2.12 19.26
C GLN A 757 0.91 1.45 19.82
N ILE A 758 0.93 1.10 21.11
CA ILE A 758 -0.29 0.85 21.89
C ILE A 758 -0.65 2.15 22.62
N GLY A 759 -1.88 2.62 22.43
CA GLY A 759 -2.37 3.87 23.02
C GLY A 759 -3.69 4.33 22.41
N LEU A 760 -4.32 5.32 23.03
CA LEU A 760 -5.53 5.95 22.50
C LEU A 760 -5.15 7.11 21.58
N PHE A 761 -5.17 6.86 20.26
CA PHE A 761 -4.85 7.89 19.27
C PHE A 761 -6.06 8.37 18.48
N MET A 762 -7.12 7.54 18.39
CA MET A 762 -8.27 7.82 17.54
C MET A 762 -8.86 9.22 17.75
N ASN A 763 -9.32 9.84 16.68
CA ASN A 763 -10.12 11.06 16.73
C ASN A 763 -11.51 10.82 16.13
N THR A 764 -12.51 11.53 16.64
CA THR A 764 -13.85 11.51 16.06
C THR A 764 -14.09 12.81 15.31
N VAL A 765 -14.43 12.71 14.03
CA VAL A 765 -14.62 13.88 13.16
C VAL A 765 -16.11 13.98 12.80
N PRO A 766 -16.77 15.08 13.16
CA PRO A 766 -18.15 15.32 12.74
C PRO A 766 -18.17 15.73 11.26
N LEU A 767 -18.74 14.89 10.42
CA LEU A 767 -18.87 15.12 8.98
C LEU A 767 -20.29 15.61 8.67
N ARG A 768 -20.41 16.80 8.07
CA ARG A 768 -21.70 17.38 7.67
C ARG A 768 -21.91 17.18 6.17
N ALA A 769 -23.05 16.66 5.77
CA ALA A 769 -23.43 16.53 4.37
C ALA A 769 -24.75 17.26 4.11
N ARG A 770 -24.79 18.05 3.02
CA ARG A 770 -26.00 18.72 2.53
C ARG A 770 -26.56 17.98 1.32
N LEU A 771 -27.74 17.41 1.49
CA LEU A 771 -28.46 16.55 0.57
C LEU A 771 -29.54 17.33 -0.22
N ALA A 772 -29.64 18.64 -0.03
CA ALA A 772 -30.62 19.49 -0.74
C ALA A 772 -30.48 19.40 -2.27
N GLY A 773 -31.63 19.54 -2.95
CA GLY A 773 -31.73 19.50 -4.41
C GLY A 773 -31.85 18.10 -5.00
N ASN A 774 -32.12 17.09 -4.17
CA ASN A 774 -32.33 15.69 -4.58
C ASN A 774 -31.22 15.13 -5.51
N PRO A 775 -29.94 15.15 -5.06
CA PRO A 775 -28.83 14.63 -5.86
C PRO A 775 -28.99 13.14 -6.15
N THR A 776 -28.28 12.63 -7.16
CA THR A 776 -28.08 11.18 -7.31
C THR A 776 -27.15 10.64 -6.23
N PHE A 777 -27.17 9.32 -5.99
CA PHE A 777 -26.23 8.70 -5.06
C PHE A 777 -24.76 9.00 -5.44
N ARG A 778 -24.43 8.98 -6.73
CA ARG A 778 -23.12 9.39 -7.26
C ARG A 778 -22.78 10.83 -6.91
N GLN A 779 -23.69 11.77 -7.16
CA GLN A 779 -23.48 13.19 -6.84
C GLN A 779 -23.34 13.43 -5.33
N LEU A 780 -24.10 12.70 -4.51
CA LEU A 780 -23.93 12.76 -3.06
C LEU A 780 -22.57 12.19 -2.64
N THR A 781 -22.08 11.15 -3.31
CA THR A 781 -20.75 10.58 -3.06
C THR A 781 -19.65 11.61 -3.32
N GLU A 782 -19.75 12.39 -4.40
CA GLU A 782 -18.83 13.50 -4.70
C GLU A 782 -18.88 14.58 -3.61
N ARG A 783 -20.07 14.96 -3.14
CA ARG A 783 -20.23 15.93 -2.03
C ARG A 783 -19.63 15.42 -0.72
N VAL A 784 -19.87 14.14 -0.38
CA VAL A 784 -19.36 13.50 0.84
C VAL A 784 -17.84 13.36 0.74
N ARG A 785 -17.29 13.01 -0.43
CA ARG A 785 -15.85 13.03 -0.69
C ARG A 785 -15.30 14.42 -0.35
N ASP A 786 -15.78 15.48 -1.00
CA ASP A 786 -15.25 16.83 -0.82
C ASP A 786 -15.32 17.29 0.64
N ALA A 787 -16.47 17.09 1.30
CA ALA A 787 -16.62 17.39 2.73
C ALA A 787 -15.65 16.59 3.60
N THR A 788 -15.37 15.33 3.25
CA THR A 788 -14.43 14.48 3.98
C THR A 788 -12.99 14.94 3.77
N ILE A 789 -12.60 15.34 2.56
CA ILE A 789 -11.25 15.88 2.27
C ILE A 789 -11.02 17.18 3.05
N ASP A 790 -12.00 18.07 3.06
CA ASP A 790 -11.92 19.33 3.79
C ASP A 790 -11.83 19.11 5.31
N ALA A 791 -12.67 18.23 5.85
CA ALA A 791 -12.61 17.82 7.25
C ALA A 791 -11.27 17.15 7.61
N TYR A 792 -10.72 16.34 6.71
CA TYR A 792 -9.43 15.67 6.89
C TYR A 792 -8.27 16.66 7.02
N SER A 793 -8.33 17.76 6.27
CA SER A 793 -7.32 18.84 6.35
C SER A 793 -7.34 19.59 7.70
N HIS A 794 -8.37 19.37 8.52
CA HIS A 794 -8.55 19.98 9.84
C HIS A 794 -8.74 18.94 10.97
N GLN A 795 -8.47 17.66 10.70
CA GLN A 795 -8.73 16.55 11.62
C GLN A 795 -7.83 16.57 12.86
N ASP A 796 -6.73 17.32 12.84
CA ASP A 796 -5.78 17.32 13.94
C ASP A 796 -6.38 17.97 15.19
N VAL A 797 -7.41 18.82 15.05
CA VAL A 797 -8.15 19.36 16.21
C VAL A 797 -8.84 18.21 16.94
N PRO A 798 -8.49 17.96 18.21
CA PRO A 798 -9.13 16.90 18.97
C PRO A 798 -10.61 17.19 19.19
N PHE A 799 -11.47 16.18 19.00
CA PHE A 799 -12.92 16.32 19.16
C PHE A 799 -13.35 17.00 20.47
N PRO A 800 -12.78 16.68 21.65
CA PRO A 800 -13.14 17.38 22.87
C PRO A 800 -12.87 18.89 22.84
N ARG A 801 -11.80 19.31 22.15
CA ARG A 801 -11.53 20.74 21.96
C ARG A 801 -12.57 21.39 21.06
N LEU A 802 -13.03 20.71 20.01
CA LEU A 802 -14.16 21.19 19.21
C LEU A 802 -15.42 21.35 20.07
N LEU A 803 -15.73 20.39 20.94
CA LEU A 803 -16.88 20.49 21.83
C LEU A 803 -16.79 21.71 22.76
N THR A 804 -15.68 21.87 23.48
CA THR A 804 -15.49 22.96 24.44
C THR A 804 -15.55 24.33 23.77
N GLU A 805 -14.95 24.48 22.58
CA GLU A 805 -14.80 25.77 21.91
C GLU A 805 -16.02 26.20 21.08
N LEU A 806 -16.83 25.23 20.62
CA LEU A 806 -17.97 25.48 19.73
C LEU A 806 -19.32 25.36 20.45
N PHE A 807 -19.40 24.57 21.52
CA PHE A 807 -20.64 24.29 22.25
C PHE A 807 -20.47 24.50 23.77
N PRO A 808 -20.09 25.71 24.22
CA PRO A 808 -19.87 25.98 25.64
C PRO A 808 -21.14 25.74 26.45
N GLY A 809 -21.02 25.02 27.57
CA GLY A 809 -22.14 24.71 28.47
C GLY A 809 -23.00 23.50 28.08
N ARG A 810 -22.70 22.82 26.96
CA ARG A 810 -23.31 21.52 26.64
C ARG A 810 -22.88 20.49 27.70
N LYS A 811 -23.84 19.74 28.26
CA LYS A 811 -23.52 18.63 29.16
C LYS A 811 -22.68 17.59 28.43
N LEU A 812 -21.60 17.15 29.06
CA LEU A 812 -20.78 16.05 28.58
C LEU A 812 -21.62 14.77 28.64
N THR A 813 -21.85 14.14 27.50
CA THR A 813 -22.58 12.88 27.38
C THR A 813 -21.77 11.90 26.55
N ARG A 814 -22.03 10.60 26.72
CA ARG A 814 -21.39 9.54 25.93
C ARG A 814 -21.68 9.66 24.43
N THR A 815 -22.88 10.14 24.07
CA THR A 815 -23.27 10.36 22.68
C THR A 815 -22.56 11.58 22.10
N ILE A 816 -21.69 11.35 21.11
CA ILE A 816 -21.04 12.35 20.27
C ILE A 816 -22.12 13.12 19.48
N LEU A 817 -21.81 14.34 19.02
CA LEU A 817 -22.72 15.37 18.46
C LEU A 817 -23.92 14.89 17.61
N THR A 818 -23.83 13.74 16.94
CA THR A 818 -24.70 13.27 15.85
C THR A 818 -25.69 12.17 16.22
N GLY A 819 -25.53 11.48 17.35
CA GLY A 819 -26.30 10.26 17.67
C GLY A 819 -25.92 9.04 16.83
N VAL A 820 -25.45 9.22 15.59
CA VAL A 820 -25.04 8.15 14.67
C VAL A 820 -23.54 8.22 14.39
N CYS A 821 -22.89 7.06 14.45
CA CYS A 821 -21.47 6.91 14.16
C CYS A 821 -21.26 5.88 13.03
N PHE A 822 -20.39 6.21 12.07
CA PHE A 822 -19.88 5.26 11.08
C PHE A 822 -18.40 5.02 11.34
N ASN A 823 -18.02 3.74 11.42
CA ASN A 823 -16.65 3.31 11.63
C ASN A 823 -16.26 2.31 10.54
N MET A 824 -15.09 2.48 9.94
CA MET A 824 -14.58 1.54 8.95
C MET A 824 -13.29 0.91 9.45
N LEU A 825 -13.31 -0.41 9.68
CA LEU A 825 -12.14 -1.18 10.04
C LEU A 825 -11.39 -1.54 8.76
N SER A 826 -10.17 -1.03 8.61
CA SER A 826 -9.31 -1.26 7.43
C SER A 826 -8.34 -2.43 7.60
N PHE A 827 -8.60 -3.33 8.55
CA PHE A 827 -7.71 -4.46 8.84
C PHE A 827 -8.28 -5.74 8.27
N ALA A 828 -7.40 -6.69 7.92
CA ALA A 828 -7.81 -8.05 7.62
C ALA A 828 -8.76 -8.50 8.74
N ALA A 829 -9.99 -8.85 8.38
CA ALA A 829 -10.93 -9.42 9.33
C ALA A 829 -10.18 -10.51 10.12
N PRO A 830 -10.35 -10.58 11.45
CA PRO A 830 -9.80 -11.70 12.19
C PRO A 830 -10.22 -12.99 11.47
N PRO A 831 -9.33 -14.00 11.36
CA PRO A 831 -9.68 -15.23 10.67
C PRO A 831 -11.01 -15.73 11.19
N ALA A 832 -11.93 -16.06 10.28
CA ALA A 832 -13.25 -16.56 10.65
C ALA A 832 -13.14 -17.70 11.67
N GLU A 833 -14.15 -17.87 12.53
CA GLU A 833 -14.18 -18.97 13.49
C GLU A 833 -13.78 -20.30 12.81
N GLY A 834 -12.68 -20.90 13.28
CA GLY A 834 -12.11 -22.14 12.72
C GLY A 834 -10.77 -22.00 11.97
N GLN A 835 -10.30 -20.80 11.64
CA GLN A 835 -9.00 -20.58 10.99
C GLN A 835 -7.93 -20.13 12.01
N GLY A 836 -7.48 -21.05 12.87
CA GLY A 836 -6.44 -20.76 13.87
C GLY A 836 -5.04 -20.58 13.26
N GLN A 837 -4.23 -19.68 13.83
CA GLN A 837 -2.81 -19.57 13.49
C GLN A 837 -2.02 -20.67 14.19
N THR A 838 -1.13 -21.35 13.48
CA THR A 838 -0.24 -22.36 14.08
C THR A 838 1.11 -21.73 14.43
N LEU A 839 1.50 -21.82 15.69
CA LEU A 839 2.78 -21.38 16.23
C LEU A 839 3.77 -22.55 16.34
N PRO A 840 5.08 -22.26 16.46
CA PRO A 840 6.09 -23.29 16.71
C PRO A 840 5.72 -24.20 17.90
N GLY A 841 6.00 -25.50 17.78
CA GLY A 841 5.60 -26.49 18.77
C GLY A 841 4.17 -27.02 18.62
N GLY A 842 3.47 -26.69 17.52
CA GLY A 842 2.15 -27.22 17.20
C GLY A 842 1.00 -26.57 17.98
N LEU A 843 1.22 -25.36 18.52
CA LEU A 843 0.20 -24.59 19.21
C LEU A 843 -0.72 -23.90 18.20
N SER A 844 -2.03 -24.15 18.27
CA SER A 844 -3.03 -23.43 17.50
C SER A 844 -3.64 -22.32 18.36
N VAL A 845 -3.71 -21.12 17.82
CA VAL A 845 -4.31 -19.95 18.47
C VAL A 845 -5.47 -19.44 17.61
N GLN A 846 -6.62 -19.22 18.22
CA GLN A 846 -7.82 -18.73 17.56
C GLN A 846 -8.49 -17.66 18.43
N MET A 847 -9.02 -16.59 17.83
CA MET A 847 -9.82 -15.64 18.58
C MET A 847 -11.19 -16.24 18.94
N LEU A 848 -11.62 -16.02 20.17
CA LEU A 848 -12.97 -16.34 20.62
C LEU A 848 -13.82 -15.09 20.48
N GLY A 849 -15.06 -15.24 19.98
CA GLY A 849 -16.02 -14.15 19.92
C GLY A 849 -16.26 -13.56 21.31
N VAL A 850 -16.03 -12.26 21.44
CA VAL A 850 -16.37 -11.46 22.63
C VAL A 850 -17.49 -10.53 22.22
N GLU A 851 -18.68 -10.72 22.79
CA GLU A 851 -19.81 -9.82 22.57
C GLU A 851 -19.62 -8.56 23.42
N GLU A 852 -18.92 -7.54 22.89
CA GLU A 852 -18.93 -6.20 23.48
C GLU A 852 -20.24 -5.49 23.11
N LEU A 853 -21.34 -5.84 23.79
CA LEU A 853 -22.64 -5.21 23.59
C LEU A 853 -22.73 -3.91 24.40
N SER A 854 -21.95 -2.89 24.02
CA SER A 854 -22.06 -1.55 24.60
C SER A 854 -22.39 -0.46 23.59
N ALA A 855 -23.51 0.23 23.80
CA ALA A 855 -23.95 1.35 22.98
C ALA A 855 -23.22 2.62 23.42
N LYS A 856 -22.23 3.05 22.62
CA LYS A 856 -21.50 4.32 22.80
C LYS A 856 -22.19 5.48 22.05
N HIS A 857 -23.06 5.16 21.10
CA HIS A 857 -23.91 6.08 20.32
C HIS A 857 -25.33 5.51 20.24
N ASP A 858 -26.29 6.27 19.71
CA ASP A 858 -27.62 5.72 19.45
C ASP A 858 -27.52 4.59 18.43
N LEU A 859 -26.80 4.83 17.34
CA LEU A 859 -26.52 3.84 16.30
C LEU A 859 -25.05 3.92 15.89
N VAL A 860 -24.36 2.79 15.92
CA VAL A 860 -23.03 2.63 15.33
C VAL A 860 -23.14 1.63 14.18
N ILE A 861 -22.62 2.01 13.02
CA ILE A 861 -22.45 1.12 11.87
C ILE A 861 -20.96 0.92 11.69
N THR A 862 -20.49 -0.30 11.92
CA THR A 862 -19.08 -0.68 11.74
C THR A 862 -18.96 -1.53 10.48
N GLY A 863 -18.24 -1.04 9.47
CA GLY A 863 -17.91 -1.81 8.27
C GLY A 863 -16.54 -2.47 8.39
N THR A 864 -16.38 -3.64 7.80
CA THR A 864 -15.09 -4.32 7.57
C THR A 864 -15.00 -4.76 6.11
N ASP A 865 -13.90 -4.42 5.44
CA ASP A 865 -13.63 -4.89 4.08
C ASP A 865 -12.75 -6.14 4.13
N THR A 866 -13.30 -7.29 3.74
CA THR A 866 -12.59 -8.58 3.76
C THR A 866 -11.84 -8.85 2.44
N GLY A 867 -11.87 -7.89 1.50
CA GLY A 867 -11.43 -8.03 0.11
C GLY A 867 -12.43 -8.80 -0.76
N SER A 868 -13.04 -9.86 -0.22
CA SER A 868 -14.01 -10.70 -0.92
C SER A 868 -15.46 -10.23 -0.73
N PHE A 869 -15.83 -9.73 0.45
CA PHE A 869 -17.15 -9.18 0.75
C PHE A 869 -17.02 -7.99 1.72
N LEU A 870 -18.10 -7.25 1.92
CA LEU A 870 -18.15 -6.20 2.94
C LEU A 870 -19.03 -6.69 4.10
N HIS A 871 -18.47 -6.77 5.31
CA HIS A 871 -19.21 -7.08 6.52
C HIS A 871 -19.65 -5.80 7.22
N PHE A 872 -20.86 -5.75 7.76
CA PHE A 872 -21.31 -4.63 8.58
C PHE A 872 -21.98 -5.11 9.87
N GLU A 873 -21.66 -4.43 10.96
CA GLU A 873 -22.30 -4.60 12.26
C GLU A 873 -23.08 -3.35 12.65
N PHE A 874 -24.36 -3.52 12.97
CA PHE A 874 -25.24 -2.48 13.45
C PHE A 874 -25.39 -2.62 14.96
N THR A 875 -24.87 -1.66 15.71
CA THR A 875 -25.00 -1.59 17.17
C THR A 875 -25.95 -0.45 17.53
N GLY A 876 -27.17 -0.79 17.95
CA GLY A 876 -28.18 0.18 18.39
C GLY A 876 -28.32 0.22 19.91
N ALA A 877 -28.54 1.41 20.49
CA ALA A 877 -28.88 1.54 21.89
C ALA A 877 -30.22 0.84 22.20
N ALA A 878 -30.22 -0.12 23.12
CA ALA A 878 -31.41 -0.89 23.48
C ALA A 878 -32.51 -0.03 24.13
N ASP A 879 -32.14 1.12 24.71
CA ASP A 879 -33.10 2.12 25.20
C ASP A 879 -33.91 2.77 24.07
N LEU A 880 -33.44 2.71 22.82
CA LEU A 880 -34.06 3.33 21.65
C LEU A 880 -34.64 2.31 20.66
N PHE A 881 -33.96 1.18 20.46
CA PHE A 881 -34.26 0.21 19.39
C PHE A 881 -34.51 -1.20 19.95
N SER A 882 -35.46 -1.93 19.39
CA SER A 882 -35.57 -3.40 19.57
C SER A 882 -34.57 -4.14 18.69
N ASP A 883 -34.35 -5.43 18.96
CA ASP A 883 -33.55 -6.30 18.09
C ASP A 883 -34.15 -6.42 16.69
N GLU A 884 -35.49 -6.43 16.57
CA GLU A 884 -36.13 -6.42 15.26
C GLU A 884 -35.88 -5.11 14.51
N ARG A 885 -35.81 -3.99 15.22
CA ARG A 885 -35.54 -2.68 14.65
C ARG A 885 -34.12 -2.54 14.13
N VAL A 886 -33.13 -2.98 14.90
CA VAL A 886 -31.72 -2.98 14.45
C VAL A 886 -31.56 -3.91 13.24
N ARG A 887 -32.19 -5.10 13.27
CA ARG A 887 -32.23 -6.03 12.13
C ARG A 887 -32.88 -5.41 10.90
N ALA A 888 -34.00 -4.70 11.07
CA ALA A 888 -34.68 -4.01 9.98
C ALA A 888 -33.81 -2.93 9.34
N MET A 889 -33.14 -2.10 10.15
CA MET A 889 -32.23 -1.08 9.65
C MET A 889 -31.05 -1.67 8.86
N ALA A 890 -30.49 -2.80 9.32
CA ALA A 890 -29.45 -3.51 8.60
C ALA A 890 -29.96 -4.10 7.26
N GLY A 891 -31.19 -4.61 7.25
CA GLY A 891 -31.86 -5.07 6.02
C GLY A 891 -32.05 -3.96 5.01
N ASP A 892 -32.56 -2.81 5.45
CA ASP A 892 -32.74 -1.61 4.62
C ASP A 892 -31.41 -1.10 4.06
N PHE A 893 -30.35 -1.11 4.87
CA PHE A 893 -29.00 -0.74 4.42
C PHE A 893 -28.46 -1.72 3.38
N THR A 894 -28.69 -3.02 3.56
CA THR A 894 -28.31 -4.06 2.57
C THR A 894 -29.01 -3.83 1.24
N ALA A 895 -30.33 -3.59 1.27
CA ALA A 895 -31.12 -3.31 0.07
C ALA A 895 -30.64 -2.02 -0.62
N LEU A 896 -30.37 -0.97 0.15
CA LEU A 896 -29.82 0.28 -0.35
C LEU A 896 -28.46 0.06 -1.03
N LEU A 897 -27.52 -0.63 -0.39
CA LEU A 897 -26.20 -0.93 -0.94
C LEU A 897 -26.28 -1.75 -2.23
N ALA A 898 -27.10 -2.80 -2.26
CA ALA A 898 -27.30 -3.61 -3.46
C ALA A 898 -27.93 -2.80 -4.62
N HIS A 899 -28.86 -1.90 -4.31
CA HIS A 899 -29.48 -1.03 -5.32
C HIS A 899 -28.47 -0.03 -5.90
N VAL A 900 -27.76 0.72 -5.05
CA VAL A 900 -26.82 1.77 -5.51
C VAL A 900 -25.55 1.20 -6.15
N ALA A 901 -25.21 -0.05 -5.85
CA ALA A 901 -24.16 -0.78 -6.56
C ALA A 901 -24.44 -0.92 -8.06
N THR A 902 -25.70 -1.07 -8.45
CA THR A 902 -26.12 -1.24 -9.86
C THR A 902 -26.75 0.01 -10.46
N HIS A 903 -27.31 0.89 -9.63
CA HIS A 903 -28.02 2.11 -10.04
C HIS A 903 -27.51 3.37 -9.29
N PRO A 904 -26.21 3.70 -9.37
CA PRO A 904 -25.60 4.83 -8.64
C PRO A 904 -26.16 6.20 -9.06
N ASP A 905 -26.85 6.27 -10.19
CA ASP A 905 -27.46 7.49 -10.71
C ASP A 905 -28.93 7.66 -10.27
N THR A 906 -29.42 6.81 -9.35
CA THR A 906 -30.75 6.98 -8.74
C THR A 906 -30.76 8.23 -7.84
N PRO A 907 -31.72 9.17 -8.02
CA PRO A 907 -31.92 10.31 -7.11
C PRO A 907 -32.30 9.86 -5.70
N LEU A 908 -31.89 10.61 -4.66
CA LEU A 908 -32.18 10.27 -3.25
C LEU A 908 -33.67 10.01 -2.98
N ALA A 909 -34.57 10.77 -3.60
CA ALA A 909 -36.01 10.59 -3.46
C ALA A 909 -36.46 9.18 -3.89
N GLY A 910 -35.83 8.60 -4.92
CA GLY A 910 -36.12 7.23 -5.38
C GLY A 910 -35.50 6.15 -4.50
N LEU A 911 -34.45 6.46 -3.73
CA LEU A 911 -33.87 5.53 -2.75
C LEU A 911 -34.79 5.32 -1.54
N ARG A 912 -35.70 6.25 -1.26
CA ARG A 912 -36.69 6.14 -0.17
C ARG A 912 -37.72 5.02 -0.39
N ASP A 913 -37.82 4.51 -1.62
CA ASP A 913 -38.72 3.41 -1.97
C ASP A 913 -38.02 2.05 -1.91
N VAL A 914 -36.68 2.05 -1.81
CA VAL A 914 -35.83 0.87 -1.58
C VAL A 914 -35.76 0.51 -0.09
N VAL A 915 -35.87 1.52 0.77
CA VAL A 915 -35.89 1.39 2.24
C VAL A 915 -37.32 1.13 2.72
N THR A 916 -37.50 0.15 3.58
CA THR A 916 -38.80 -0.16 4.18
C THR A 916 -39.21 0.98 5.10
N ARG A 917 -40.26 1.73 4.73
CA ARG A 917 -40.76 2.82 5.59
C ARG A 917 -41.51 2.24 6.79
N PHE A 918 -41.22 2.80 7.96
CA PHE A 918 -41.86 2.48 9.24
C PHE A 918 -42.82 3.58 9.67
#